data_AF-A0A9P5RKY9-F1
#
_entry.id   AF-A0A9P5RKY9-F1
#
_cell.length_a   1.000
_cell.length_b   1.000
_cell.length_c   1.000
_cell.angle_alpha   90.00
_cell.angle_beta   90.00
_cell.angle_gamma   90.00
#
_symmetry.space_group_name_H-M   'P 1'
#
loop_
_entity.id
_entity.type
_entity.pdbx_description
1 polymer ?
#
loop_
_entity_poly.entity_id
_entity_poly.type
_entity_poly.pdbx_seq_one_letter_code
_entity_poly.pdbx_strand_id
1 'polypeptide(L)'
;MERSRSPPITSGQRPSTPPQHNNISTSTSPDSTTSWRRTTQHKQDSSNDSIESETDYDDEKEHSYNNNSDSRSLLPTTSKGGRFSPAFDKKNNSNSNSAKAPPARTVVSVRILGILILISLFSWFYLEALAGGDIEWVKDHLSMLGVNLVLSVVCLTVALTLIVLTPMSTLFASCLFTGVAIIIIVLKMWDDGETFEAHGAYNMLVFLVIVVPLNGLIQSILFCQRKMSTSKFHRLMTFSITGTTILTTMMLMYYHSIWGQGANGAHLIHGTQAGQELCEWQGANIPVVDLLPNYIQNFWTGQLSCPAVTGIEAEWTYDGILTIRCLNKEFKNSGAQPTYDVLPDTRSWTATDKIMHTYNKKIVERTARRIYIEPVHVNDEGVESIVANCEQDVSKILIRVTRNQEVLDRVKAVAKVHEEQEETTTSVDKEQEQQLADILNGETGSNNTDSSAAKLTEKPRKPNVMVLFMDAVARRQFYRKLAKTAAVVASLDKSAQEGVGPQLHEFFRYHAVGFNTNANSRVIYTNTPDEENPPALPVWKDFFEAGYITSRVEDNCEDWSTQYTGLESSQYFDHELQAPFCLPPYYALDKNPFSNFEGPYSIVARCLHGSNVHTYALDYMNQFRKAYPDQPWFQMGSLIEGHEGTGEVLLTMDDDLSKFLKGMEEDGSLENTIVFMMADHGLHMGINFMFTPNGRIEHMNPYLSVILPPLVTERYPSLARGLAHNQQSLVTGYEIHATLKMLASGRMPEYGDEDEIDGGSWRKGTLFDEEFNPSRTCEEAKIPAEYCRCAV
;
A
#
# COMPACT_ATOMS: atom_id res chain seq x y z
N MET A 1 -37.41 33.92 52.32
CA MET A 1 -36.54 32.99 53.08
C MET A 1 -35.24 32.86 52.28
N GLU A 2 -34.12 33.44 52.72
CA GLU A 2 -33.22 32.96 53.79
C GLU A 2 -32.40 31.73 53.33
N ARG A 3 -31.10 31.86 53.01
CA ARG A 3 -29.89 32.06 53.87
C ARG A 3 -29.33 30.70 54.34
N SER A 4 -28.03 30.44 54.47
CA SER A 4 -26.73 31.10 54.11
C SER A 4 -25.59 30.09 54.44
N ARG A 5 -24.26 30.25 54.20
CA ARG A 5 -23.28 31.34 53.92
C ARG A 5 -22.17 30.74 53.00
N SER A 6 -21.25 31.42 52.28
CA SER A 6 -20.71 32.81 52.26
C SER A 6 -19.62 33.13 53.33
N PRO A 7 -18.83 34.21 53.14
CA PRO A 7 -17.63 34.42 52.28
C PRO A 7 -16.33 34.44 53.18
N PRO A 8 -15.13 35.01 52.86
CA PRO A 8 -14.52 35.68 51.68
C PRO A 8 -13.33 34.86 51.06
N ILE A 9 -12.49 35.21 50.07
CA ILE A 9 -11.94 36.45 49.39
C ILE A 9 -10.70 37.11 50.05
N THR A 10 -9.53 37.11 49.40
CA THR A 10 -8.74 38.34 49.02
C THR A 10 -7.47 38.05 48.19
N SER A 11 -7.11 39.03 47.36
CA SER A 11 -5.99 39.17 46.40
C SER A 11 -4.55 39.17 46.95
N GLY A 12 -3.57 38.87 46.08
CA GLY A 12 -2.12 39.12 46.25
C GLY A 12 -1.38 39.26 44.91
N GLN A 13 -0.19 39.89 44.87
CA GLN A 13 0.53 40.31 43.64
C GLN A 13 1.73 39.40 43.27
N ARG A 14 2.14 39.46 41.99
CA ARG A 14 3.46 39.06 41.43
C ARG A 14 4.61 39.94 41.98
N PRO A 15 5.91 39.63 41.74
CA PRO A 15 6.53 38.34 41.37
C PRO A 15 7.82 38.00 42.19
N SER A 16 8.31 36.76 42.10
CA SER A 16 9.74 36.43 42.36
C SER A 16 10.17 35.14 41.65
N THR A 17 11.42 35.10 41.17
CA THR A 17 12.07 33.96 40.51
C THR A 17 13.16 33.34 41.43
N PRO A 18 13.94 32.34 40.96
CA PRO A 18 13.86 30.92 41.32
C PRO A 18 14.80 30.55 42.51
N PRO A 19 14.91 29.26 42.92
CA PRO A 19 15.88 28.37 42.25
C PRO A 19 15.44 26.87 42.21
N GLN A 20 16.39 25.99 41.88
CA GLN A 20 16.25 24.54 41.65
C GLN A 20 16.25 23.68 42.94
N HIS A 21 16.08 22.36 42.71
CA HIS A 21 16.75 21.21 43.36
C HIS A 21 16.01 20.29 44.38
N ASN A 22 16.05 19.01 44.00
CA ASN A 22 16.26 17.78 44.79
C ASN A 22 15.10 17.08 45.52
N ASN A 23 14.80 15.90 44.95
CA ASN A 23 14.25 14.69 45.57
C ASN A 23 14.87 14.35 46.95
N ILE A 24 14.11 13.63 47.80
CA ILE A 24 14.64 12.61 48.73
C ILE A 24 13.51 11.66 49.19
N SER A 25 13.80 10.35 49.24
CA SER A 25 13.02 9.27 49.92
C SER A 25 11.59 8.94 49.38
N THR A 26 11.03 7.74 49.53
CA THR A 26 11.49 6.49 50.17
C THR A 26 11.01 5.23 49.42
N SER A 27 11.53 4.05 49.78
CA SER A 27 11.35 2.75 49.11
C SER A 27 10.17 1.90 49.61
N THR A 28 9.68 0.98 48.75
CA THR A 28 9.32 -0.41 49.13
C THR A 28 9.47 -1.36 47.93
N SER A 29 10.03 -2.54 48.19
CA SER A 29 10.15 -3.73 47.33
C SER A 29 9.45 -4.90 48.07
N PRO A 30 9.02 -6.03 47.45
CA PRO A 30 9.82 -6.93 46.57
C PRO A 30 9.10 -7.24 45.22
N ASP A 31 9.53 -8.12 44.32
CA ASP A 31 10.43 -9.29 44.46
C ASP A 31 11.31 -9.60 43.21
N SER A 32 12.09 -10.68 43.30
CA SER A 32 13.19 -11.12 42.43
C SER A 32 12.71 -11.99 41.23
N THR A 33 13.43 -12.15 40.10
CA THR A 33 14.78 -12.76 40.01
C THR A 33 15.59 -12.45 38.72
N THR A 34 16.90 -12.25 38.92
CA THR A 34 18.05 -12.57 38.02
C THR A 34 18.04 -12.21 36.52
N SER A 35 18.83 -11.18 36.16
CA SER A 35 19.45 -11.02 34.84
C SER A 35 20.97 -10.76 34.99
N TRP A 36 21.83 -11.46 34.24
CA TRP A 36 23.29 -11.24 34.27
C TRP A 36 23.76 -10.27 33.17
N ARG A 37 23.88 -8.97 33.48
CA ARG A 37 24.63 -8.01 32.64
C ARG A 37 26.09 -7.96 33.07
N ARG A 38 27.02 -7.95 32.10
CA ARG A 38 28.46 -7.72 32.32
C ARG A 38 28.79 -6.26 32.06
N THR A 39 29.06 -5.49 33.10
CA THR A 39 29.62 -4.13 32.99
C THR A 39 31.10 -4.20 32.58
N THR A 40 31.50 -3.38 31.63
CA THR A 40 32.90 -2.95 31.46
C THR A 40 32.96 -1.44 31.55
N GLN A 41 33.69 -0.94 32.54
CA GLN A 41 33.79 0.47 32.88
C GLN A 41 35.22 0.93 32.56
N HIS A 42 35.39 1.85 31.61
CA HIS A 42 36.67 2.48 31.35
C HIS A 42 36.59 3.98 31.61
N LYS A 43 37.54 4.48 32.41
CA LYS A 43 37.78 5.91 32.60
C LYS A 43 38.35 6.52 31.33
N GLN A 44 38.02 7.78 31.10
CA GLN A 44 38.80 8.68 30.25
C GLN A 44 38.93 10.02 30.99
N ASP A 45 40.17 10.47 31.21
CA ASP A 45 40.53 11.69 31.93
C ASP A 45 41.39 12.55 30.96
N SER A 46 41.07 13.84 30.80
CA SER A 46 41.87 14.89 30.11
C SER A 46 42.14 14.72 28.58
N SER A 47 42.44 15.76 27.78
CA SER A 47 42.09 17.19 27.80
C SER A 47 42.59 17.89 26.52
N ASN A 48 41.94 19.00 26.14
CA ASN A 48 42.48 20.12 25.33
C ASN A 48 42.66 20.04 23.79
N ASP A 49 42.43 21.22 23.19
CA ASP A 49 43.11 21.87 22.03
C ASP A 49 42.89 21.45 20.56
N SER A 50 41.84 22.07 19.96
CA SER A 50 41.93 23.17 18.96
C SER A 50 42.38 22.96 17.49
N ILE A 51 41.48 23.40 16.58
CA ILE A 51 41.69 24.40 15.48
C ILE A 51 42.50 24.00 14.21
N GLU A 52 42.03 24.51 13.04
CA GLU A 52 42.69 24.59 11.71
C GLU A 52 42.99 23.24 10.98
N SER A 53 43.09 23.17 9.64
CA SER A 53 42.68 24.08 8.54
C SER A 53 42.57 23.30 7.21
N GLU A 54 42.25 24.02 6.13
CA GLU A 54 42.24 23.57 4.73
C GLU A 54 43.55 22.90 4.27
N THR A 55 43.48 22.01 3.26
CA THR A 55 44.36 22.17 2.09
C THR A 55 43.80 21.46 0.86
N ASP A 56 43.84 22.17 -0.25
CA ASP A 56 43.55 21.71 -1.63
C ASP A 56 44.81 21.09 -2.27
N TYR A 57 44.69 20.30 -3.35
CA TYR A 57 45.72 20.22 -4.42
C TYR A 57 45.33 19.35 -5.64
N ASP A 58 45.70 19.86 -6.81
CA ASP A 58 45.37 19.38 -8.17
C ASP A 58 46.39 18.40 -8.83
N ASP A 59 45.83 17.50 -9.65
CA ASP A 59 46.18 17.16 -11.06
C ASP A 59 47.57 16.58 -11.49
N GLU A 60 47.59 16.16 -12.77
CA GLU A 60 48.69 15.92 -13.73
C GLU A 60 49.20 14.49 -14.02
N LYS A 61 48.59 13.91 -15.08
CA LYS A 61 49.22 13.49 -16.37
C LYS A 61 49.79 12.09 -16.66
N GLU A 62 49.74 11.83 -17.97
CA GLU A 62 50.11 10.64 -18.73
C GLU A 62 51.62 10.37 -18.84
N HIS A 63 51.98 9.16 -19.24
CA HIS A 63 52.73 8.99 -20.49
C HIS A 63 52.55 7.59 -21.10
N SER A 64 52.36 7.51 -22.42
CA SER A 64 52.39 6.25 -23.19
C SER A 64 53.78 5.93 -23.75
N TYR A 65 54.07 4.66 -24.03
CA TYR A 65 54.80 4.29 -25.26
C TYR A 65 54.38 2.88 -25.74
N ASN A 66 54.87 2.46 -26.91
CA ASN A 66 54.05 1.76 -27.90
C ASN A 66 54.75 0.55 -28.56
N ASN A 67 53.98 -0.28 -29.28
CA ASN A 67 54.39 -1.35 -30.21
C ASN A 67 55.00 -2.64 -29.57
N ASN A 68 54.93 -3.84 -30.16
CA ASN A 68 54.38 -4.22 -31.47
C ASN A 68 53.93 -5.71 -31.55
N SER A 69 53.21 -6.05 -32.64
CA SER A 69 53.19 -7.31 -33.44
C SER A 69 53.71 -8.66 -32.86
N ASP A 70 53.16 -9.85 -33.18
CA ASP A 70 52.31 -10.22 -34.32
C ASP A 70 51.46 -11.50 -34.07
N SER A 71 50.90 -12.07 -35.14
CA SER A 71 49.67 -12.85 -35.22
C SER A 71 49.84 -14.36 -35.51
N ARG A 72 48.69 -15.05 -35.62
CA ARG A 72 48.43 -16.36 -36.28
C ARG A 72 48.78 -17.68 -35.56
N SER A 73 47.74 -18.19 -34.89
CA SER A 73 47.05 -19.45 -35.23
C SER A 73 47.79 -20.55 -36.04
N LEU A 74 47.81 -21.78 -35.52
CA LEU A 74 46.98 -22.91 -36.03
C LEU A 74 47.15 -24.20 -35.20
N LEU A 75 46.18 -25.11 -35.28
CA LEU A 75 46.23 -26.47 -34.72
C LEU A 75 47.15 -27.38 -35.57
N PRO A 76 47.71 -28.46 -35.00
CA PRO A 76 47.04 -29.75 -35.20
C PRO A 76 46.99 -30.68 -33.98
N THR A 77 46.21 -31.75 -34.15
CA THR A 77 45.83 -32.77 -33.15
C THR A 77 46.77 -34.00 -33.12
N THR A 78 46.37 -35.04 -32.36
CA THR A 78 46.87 -36.45 -32.31
C THR A 78 48.03 -36.74 -31.32
N SER A 79 48.13 -37.91 -30.67
CA SER A 79 47.12 -38.95 -30.36
C SER A 79 47.59 -39.89 -29.23
N LYS A 80 46.80 -40.94 -28.93
CA LYS A 80 47.13 -42.27 -28.33
C LYS A 80 48.61 -42.52 -27.96
N GLY A 81 48.97 -43.13 -26.82
CA GLY A 81 48.18 -43.95 -25.89
C GLY A 81 48.85 -45.32 -25.67
N GLY A 82 49.23 -45.64 -24.43
CA GLY A 82 50.00 -46.84 -24.03
C GLY A 82 50.88 -46.48 -22.82
N ARG A 83 50.93 -47.13 -21.64
CA ARG A 83 50.52 -48.44 -21.06
C ARG A 83 51.73 -49.31 -20.67
N PHE A 84 52.24 -49.05 -19.46
CA PHE A 84 53.01 -49.95 -18.57
C PHE A 84 54.43 -50.42 -18.96
N SER A 85 55.42 -49.90 -18.20
CA SER A 85 56.35 -50.66 -17.31
C SER A 85 57.36 -51.69 -17.89
N PRO A 86 58.37 -52.17 -17.10
CA PRO A 86 58.96 -51.68 -15.84
C PRO A 86 60.53 -51.58 -15.88
N ALA A 87 61.14 -51.46 -14.68
CA ALA A 87 62.44 -52.00 -14.26
C ALA A 87 63.72 -51.11 -14.29
N PHE A 88 64.23 -50.85 -13.07
CA PHE A 88 65.65 -50.75 -12.62
C PHE A 88 66.63 -49.79 -13.35
N ASP A 89 67.62 -49.17 -12.69
CA ASP A 89 68.30 -49.55 -11.43
C ASP A 89 68.71 -48.33 -10.54
N LYS A 90 69.34 -48.60 -9.40
CA LYS A 90 69.69 -47.66 -8.31
C LYS A 90 71.03 -46.94 -8.51
N LYS A 91 71.15 -45.71 -7.98
CA LYS A 91 72.24 -45.34 -7.04
C LYS A 91 72.01 -44.04 -6.25
N ASN A 92 71.85 -44.23 -4.93
CA ASN A 92 72.29 -43.43 -3.76
C ASN A 92 72.29 -41.88 -3.76
N ASN A 93 71.61 -41.35 -2.74
CA ASN A 93 71.97 -40.22 -1.85
C ASN A 93 72.46 -38.89 -2.47
N SER A 94 71.79 -37.78 -2.14
CA SER A 94 71.99 -37.19 -0.82
C SER A 94 70.82 -36.33 -0.30
N ASN A 95 70.77 -36.23 1.04
CA ASN A 95 69.99 -35.35 1.92
C ASN A 95 68.70 -34.68 1.41
N SER A 96 67.59 -35.18 1.95
CA SER A 96 66.29 -34.52 1.93
C SER A 96 66.27 -33.18 2.66
N ASN A 97 65.59 -32.19 2.08
CA ASN A 97 64.81 -31.21 2.84
C ASN A 97 63.54 -30.81 2.05
N SER A 98 62.70 -31.79 1.73
CA SER A 98 61.34 -31.56 1.23
C SER A 98 60.36 -31.47 2.39
N ALA A 99 59.55 -30.41 2.44
CA ALA A 99 58.48 -30.28 3.42
C ALA A 99 57.49 -31.46 3.29
N LYS A 100 57.37 -32.28 4.33
CA LYS A 100 56.40 -33.38 4.36
C LYS A 100 54.99 -32.79 4.40
N ALA A 101 54.16 -33.09 3.40
CA ALA A 101 52.74 -32.82 3.46
C ALA A 101 52.14 -33.46 4.73
N PRO A 102 51.29 -32.76 5.50
CA PRO A 102 50.77 -33.27 6.76
C PRO A 102 49.93 -34.54 6.54
N PRO A 103 49.97 -35.50 7.48
CA PRO A 103 49.23 -36.75 7.34
C PRO A 103 47.71 -36.47 7.32
N ALA A 104 46.97 -37.26 6.53
CA ALA A 104 45.56 -36.98 6.23
C ALA A 104 44.66 -36.78 7.45
N ARG A 105 44.96 -37.43 8.59
CA ARG A 105 44.25 -37.22 9.87
C ARG A 105 44.37 -35.78 10.37
N THR A 106 45.57 -35.18 10.31
CA THR A 106 45.80 -33.78 10.71
C THR A 106 45.00 -32.82 9.83
N VAL A 107 44.93 -33.07 8.52
CA VAL A 107 44.14 -32.25 7.59
C VAL A 107 42.64 -32.30 7.91
N VAL A 108 42.12 -33.48 8.27
CA VAL A 108 40.71 -33.63 8.72
C VAL A 108 40.48 -32.93 10.05
N SER A 109 41.37 -33.09 11.05
CA SER A 109 41.26 -32.38 12.34
C SER A 109 41.27 -30.85 12.19
N VAL A 110 42.14 -30.30 11.33
CA VAL A 110 42.19 -28.86 11.05
C VAL A 110 40.91 -28.37 10.37
N ARG A 111 40.33 -29.14 9.45
CA ARG A 111 39.03 -28.80 8.83
C ARG A 111 37.87 -28.85 9.83
N ILE A 112 37.84 -29.84 10.73
CA ILE A 112 36.82 -29.92 11.79
C ILE A 112 36.93 -28.71 12.74
N LEU A 113 38.15 -28.32 13.14
CA LEU A 113 38.38 -27.11 13.92
C LEU A 113 37.90 -25.85 13.18
N GLY A 114 38.20 -25.73 11.87
CA GLY A 114 37.72 -24.63 11.04
C GLY A 114 36.19 -24.56 10.93
N ILE A 115 35.51 -25.70 10.80
CA ILE A 115 34.03 -25.77 10.82
C ILE A 115 33.48 -25.25 12.15
N LEU A 116 34.04 -25.67 13.28
CA LEU A 116 33.59 -25.23 14.60
C LEU A 116 33.80 -23.72 14.80
N ILE A 117 34.96 -23.19 14.37
CA ILE A 117 35.24 -21.75 14.39
C ILE A 117 34.23 -20.98 13.54
N LEU A 118 33.91 -21.46 12.33
CA LEU A 118 32.95 -20.81 11.44
C LEU A 118 31.51 -20.84 11.98
N ILE A 119 31.08 -21.90 12.67
CA ILE A 119 29.78 -21.96 13.36
C ILE A 119 29.73 -20.96 14.52
N SER A 120 30.82 -20.83 15.29
CA SER A 120 30.94 -19.82 16.35
C SER A 120 30.93 -18.40 15.78
N LEU A 121 31.62 -18.14 14.67
CA LEU A 121 31.62 -16.83 14.00
C LEU A 121 30.26 -16.49 13.39
N PHE A 122 29.56 -17.46 12.79
CA PHE A 122 28.16 -17.29 12.38
C PHE A 122 27.30 -16.81 13.57
N SER A 123 27.39 -17.51 14.70
CA SER A 123 26.63 -17.18 15.90
C SER A 123 26.98 -15.79 16.44
N TRP A 124 28.28 -15.44 16.44
CA TRP A 124 28.77 -14.13 16.87
C TRP A 124 28.23 -13.01 15.97
N PHE A 125 28.46 -13.07 14.66
CA PHE A 125 28.01 -12.03 13.73
C PHE A 125 26.48 -11.91 13.67
N TYR A 126 25.74 -13.00 13.89
CA TYR A 126 24.29 -12.91 14.02
C TYR A 126 23.87 -12.15 15.30
N LEU A 127 24.51 -12.44 16.45
CA LEU A 127 24.22 -11.72 17.70
C LEU A 127 24.61 -10.24 17.65
N GLU A 128 25.71 -9.88 16.98
CA GLU A 128 26.08 -8.47 16.73
C GLU A 128 25.10 -7.77 15.77
N ALA A 129 24.44 -8.50 14.86
CA ALA A 129 23.38 -7.94 14.02
C ALA A 129 22.08 -7.67 14.81
N LEU A 130 21.86 -8.28 15.97
CA LEU A 130 20.73 -8.00 16.88
C LEU A 130 20.92 -6.73 17.75
N ALA A 131 21.97 -5.94 17.52
CA ALA A 131 22.13 -4.68 18.24
C ALA A 131 21.02 -3.70 17.80
N GLY A 132 20.08 -3.40 18.70
CA GLY A 132 18.95 -2.51 18.45
C GLY A 132 19.01 -1.19 19.23
N GLY A 133 18.14 -0.26 18.84
CA GLY A 133 18.01 1.08 19.42
C GLY A 133 16.75 1.78 18.89
N ASP A 134 16.69 3.10 19.00
CA ASP A 134 15.64 3.89 18.33
C ASP A 134 15.83 3.93 16.79
N ILE A 135 14.86 4.51 16.09
CA ILE A 135 14.85 4.59 14.62
C ILE A 135 16.00 5.45 14.04
N GLU A 136 16.58 6.38 14.81
CA GLU A 136 17.70 7.22 14.38
C GLU A 136 19.01 6.44 14.53
N TRP A 137 19.21 5.80 15.69
CA TRP A 137 20.32 4.88 15.90
C TRP A 137 20.34 3.75 14.86
N VAL A 138 19.20 3.12 14.56
CA VAL A 138 19.12 2.04 13.56
C VAL A 138 19.45 2.55 12.15
N LYS A 139 19.09 3.77 11.78
CA LYS A 139 19.48 4.37 10.48
C LYS A 139 20.99 4.54 10.38
N ASP A 140 21.62 5.13 11.40
CA ASP A 140 23.07 5.36 11.43
C ASP A 140 23.87 4.05 11.41
N HIS A 141 23.34 3.01 12.06
CA HIS A 141 24.03 1.72 12.22
C HIS A 141 23.59 0.66 11.18
N LEU A 142 22.66 0.96 10.28
CA LEU A 142 22.09 0.00 9.31
C LEU A 142 23.16 -0.73 8.48
N SER A 143 24.24 -0.03 8.12
CA SER A 143 25.38 -0.60 7.39
C SER A 143 26.13 -1.65 8.22
N MET A 144 26.32 -1.42 9.52
CA MET A 144 26.97 -2.33 10.46
C MET A 144 26.11 -3.58 10.70
N LEU A 145 24.81 -3.39 10.95
CA LEU A 145 23.84 -4.48 11.15
C LEU A 145 23.77 -5.37 9.91
N GLY A 146 23.63 -4.77 8.71
CA GLY A 146 23.60 -5.49 7.44
C GLY A 146 24.89 -6.24 7.12
N VAL A 147 26.06 -5.65 7.37
CA VAL A 147 27.36 -6.32 7.19
C VAL A 147 27.51 -7.50 8.14
N ASN A 148 27.15 -7.36 9.42
CA ASN A 148 27.18 -8.45 10.39
C ASN A 148 26.22 -9.58 9.98
N LEU A 149 25.00 -9.25 9.55
CA LEU A 149 24.05 -10.25 9.06
C LEU A 149 24.61 -11.02 7.85
N VAL A 150 25.17 -10.33 6.85
CA VAL A 150 25.82 -10.97 5.69
C VAL A 150 27.04 -11.82 6.09
N LEU A 151 27.88 -11.36 7.02
CA LEU A 151 29.01 -12.14 7.53
C LEU A 151 28.55 -13.44 8.23
N SER A 152 27.43 -13.39 8.95
CA SER A 152 26.83 -14.57 9.57
C SER A 152 26.40 -15.62 8.53
N VAL A 153 25.76 -15.18 7.44
CA VAL A 153 25.35 -16.00 6.29
C VAL A 153 26.56 -16.64 5.62
N VAL A 154 27.62 -15.87 5.38
CA VAL A 154 28.86 -16.35 4.74
C VAL A 154 29.56 -17.39 5.62
N CYS A 155 29.73 -17.11 6.92
CA CYS A 155 30.36 -18.04 7.85
C CYS A 155 29.61 -19.39 7.92
N LEU A 156 28.28 -19.35 8.02
CA LEU A 156 27.47 -20.57 8.03
C LEU A 156 27.56 -21.32 6.69
N THR A 157 27.47 -20.62 5.57
CA THR A 157 27.52 -21.22 4.22
C THR A 157 28.85 -21.93 3.96
N VAL A 158 29.98 -21.34 4.40
CA VAL A 158 31.30 -21.99 4.33
C VAL A 158 31.37 -23.18 5.30
N ALA A 159 30.80 -23.09 6.51
CA ALA A 159 30.76 -24.21 7.46
C ALA A 159 29.99 -25.43 6.90
N LEU A 160 28.76 -25.21 6.41
CA LEU A 160 27.91 -26.25 5.81
C LEU A 160 28.58 -26.90 4.58
N THR A 161 29.22 -26.08 3.74
CA THR A 161 30.03 -26.54 2.60
C THR A 161 31.21 -27.40 3.06
N LEU A 162 31.95 -26.99 4.10
CA LEU A 162 33.09 -27.74 4.64
C LEU A 162 32.68 -29.03 5.34
N ILE A 163 31.50 -29.10 5.96
CA ILE A 163 30.93 -30.35 6.51
C ILE A 163 30.75 -31.36 5.37
N VAL A 164 30.12 -30.96 4.27
CA VAL A 164 29.88 -31.85 3.12
C VAL A 164 31.18 -32.21 2.38
N LEU A 165 32.16 -31.31 2.33
CA LEU A 165 33.47 -31.52 1.66
C LEU A 165 34.53 -32.26 2.51
N THR A 166 34.32 -32.45 3.82
CA THR A 166 35.30 -33.09 4.70
C THR A 166 34.94 -34.56 4.95
N PRO A 167 35.87 -35.52 4.75
CA PRO A 167 35.59 -36.94 4.97
C PRO A 167 35.45 -37.23 6.47
N MET A 168 34.21 -37.38 6.93
CA MET A 168 33.81 -37.72 8.29
C MET A 168 32.73 -38.83 8.28
N SER A 169 32.38 -39.38 9.44
CA SER A 169 31.27 -40.34 9.54
C SER A 169 29.92 -39.63 9.33
N THR A 170 28.94 -40.34 8.76
CA THR A 170 27.58 -39.81 8.57
C THR A 170 26.97 -39.35 9.88
N LEU A 171 27.14 -40.11 10.96
CA LEU A 171 26.68 -39.76 12.30
C LEU A 171 27.28 -38.41 12.78
N PHE A 172 28.58 -38.19 12.58
CA PHE A 172 29.23 -36.93 13.01
C PHE A 172 28.78 -35.74 12.14
N ALA A 173 28.61 -35.93 10.83
CA ALA A 173 28.03 -34.91 9.95
C ALA A 173 26.60 -34.55 10.39
N SER A 174 25.74 -35.54 10.67
CA SER A 174 24.39 -35.31 11.19
C SER A 174 24.42 -34.54 12.51
N CYS A 175 25.31 -34.88 13.45
CA CYS A 175 25.45 -34.13 14.71
C CYS A 175 25.81 -32.65 14.49
N LEU A 176 26.65 -32.32 13.50
CA LEU A 176 26.98 -30.94 13.16
C LEU A 176 25.79 -30.19 12.53
N PHE A 177 25.03 -30.83 11.63
CA PHE A 177 23.81 -30.23 11.07
C PHE A 177 22.72 -30.02 12.13
N THR A 178 22.50 -30.99 13.02
CA THR A 178 21.57 -30.84 14.15
C THR A 178 22.04 -29.75 15.12
N GLY A 179 23.34 -29.62 15.37
CA GLY A 179 23.91 -28.54 16.18
C GLY A 179 23.64 -27.15 15.59
N VAL A 180 23.85 -26.99 14.28
CA VAL A 180 23.48 -25.75 13.56
C VAL A 180 21.99 -25.45 13.67
N ALA A 181 21.11 -26.45 13.48
CA ALA A 181 19.68 -26.26 13.58
C ALA A 181 19.24 -25.82 14.99
N ILE A 182 19.83 -26.41 16.04
CA ILE A 182 19.60 -25.99 17.43
C ILE A 182 20.08 -24.55 17.65
N ILE A 183 21.25 -24.16 17.12
CA ILE A 183 21.74 -22.77 17.22
C ILE A 183 20.76 -21.79 16.56
N ILE A 184 20.25 -22.08 15.36
CA ILE A 184 19.28 -21.22 14.67
C ILE A 184 17.99 -21.07 15.49
N ILE A 185 17.49 -22.17 16.07
CA ILE A 185 16.31 -22.13 16.97
C ILE A 185 16.60 -21.28 18.23
N VAL A 186 17.76 -21.44 18.85
CA VAL A 186 18.16 -20.65 20.03
C VAL A 186 18.33 -19.17 19.69
N LEU A 187 18.85 -18.83 18.50
CA LEU A 187 18.96 -17.45 18.04
C LEU A 187 17.58 -16.82 17.78
N LYS A 188 16.61 -17.57 17.22
CA LYS A 188 15.21 -17.10 17.12
C LYS A 188 14.57 -16.92 18.51
N MET A 189 14.90 -17.78 19.49
CA MET A 189 14.40 -17.67 20.86
C MET A 189 15.17 -16.65 21.72
N TRP A 190 16.23 -16.03 21.19
CA TRP A 190 17.01 -15.01 21.88
C TRP A 190 16.44 -13.61 21.64
N ASP A 191 16.00 -13.36 20.40
CA ASP A 191 15.24 -12.19 19.98
C ASP A 191 14.29 -12.61 18.85
N ASP A 192 12.99 -12.61 19.13
CA ASP A 192 11.91 -12.65 18.15
C ASP A 192 11.02 -11.41 18.18
N GLY A 193 11.61 -10.27 18.59
CA GLY A 193 10.97 -8.97 18.52
C GLY A 193 10.89 -8.42 17.09
N GLU A 194 9.99 -7.43 16.95
CA GLU A 194 9.61 -6.77 15.70
C GLU A 194 9.71 -5.23 15.79
N THR A 195 10.42 -4.72 16.79
CA THR A 195 10.64 -3.27 17.06
C THR A 195 12.08 -2.88 16.75
N PHE A 196 12.39 -1.58 16.59
CA PHE A 196 13.78 -1.17 16.34
C PHE A 196 14.76 -1.57 17.48
N GLU A 197 14.27 -1.62 18.73
CA GLU A 197 15.04 -2.03 19.91
C GLU A 197 15.31 -3.54 19.98
N ALA A 198 14.37 -4.36 19.47
CA ALA A 198 14.45 -5.82 19.41
C ALA A 198 13.78 -6.26 18.10
N HIS A 199 14.60 -6.58 17.10
CA HIS A 199 14.20 -6.83 15.69
C HIS A 199 14.63 -8.21 15.20
N GLY A 200 14.91 -9.15 16.10
CA GLY A 200 15.44 -10.46 15.78
C GLY A 200 14.53 -11.32 14.91
N ALA A 201 13.21 -11.05 14.89
CA ALA A 201 12.32 -11.64 13.90
C ALA A 201 12.73 -11.24 12.47
N TYR A 202 12.99 -9.96 12.21
CA TYR A 202 13.40 -9.46 10.89
C TYR A 202 14.80 -9.95 10.49
N ASN A 203 15.75 -9.99 11.43
CA ASN A 203 17.08 -10.53 11.15
C ASN A 203 17.02 -12.03 10.85
N MET A 204 16.18 -12.80 11.55
CA MET A 204 15.98 -14.22 11.26
C MET A 204 15.30 -14.40 9.90
N LEU A 205 14.33 -13.54 9.58
CA LEU A 205 13.65 -13.49 8.28
C LEU A 205 14.66 -13.34 7.14
N VAL A 206 15.42 -12.23 7.14
CA VAL A 206 16.41 -11.89 6.12
C VAL A 206 17.55 -12.92 6.06
N PHE A 207 17.99 -13.43 7.20
CA PHE A 207 18.98 -14.52 7.26
C PHE A 207 18.48 -15.78 6.53
N LEU A 208 17.22 -16.17 6.74
CA LEU A 208 16.63 -17.35 6.11
C LEU A 208 16.35 -17.13 4.60
N VAL A 209 16.04 -15.91 4.14
CA VAL A 209 15.99 -15.55 2.70
C VAL A 209 17.25 -16.03 1.98
N ILE A 210 18.42 -15.73 2.57
CA ILE A 210 19.69 -15.89 1.89
C ILE A 210 20.24 -17.28 2.13
N VAL A 211 20.26 -17.75 3.40
CA VAL A 211 20.89 -19.03 3.77
C VAL A 211 20.23 -20.22 3.09
N VAL A 212 18.90 -20.33 3.11
CA VAL A 212 18.21 -21.56 2.68
C VAL A 212 18.33 -21.80 1.16
N PRO A 213 18.03 -20.83 0.27
CA PRO A 213 18.20 -21.01 -1.17
C PRO A 213 19.67 -21.10 -1.58
N LEU A 214 20.56 -20.28 -1.00
CA LEU A 214 22.00 -20.29 -1.32
C LEU A 214 22.62 -21.65 -0.99
N ASN A 215 22.36 -22.19 0.20
CA ASN A 215 22.89 -23.50 0.58
C ASN A 215 22.19 -24.63 -0.16
N GLY A 216 20.87 -24.55 -0.41
CA GLY A 216 20.15 -25.49 -1.25
C GLY A 216 20.80 -25.62 -2.65
N LEU A 217 21.09 -24.48 -3.29
CA LEU A 217 21.77 -24.42 -4.58
C LEU A 217 23.20 -24.98 -4.51
N ILE A 218 24.02 -24.54 -3.55
CA ILE A 218 25.41 -25.01 -3.38
C ILE A 218 25.46 -26.54 -3.17
N GLN A 219 24.64 -27.07 -2.26
CA GLN A 219 24.62 -28.52 -2.01
C GLN A 219 24.11 -29.32 -3.23
N SER A 220 23.17 -28.76 -4.00
CA SER A 220 22.71 -29.37 -5.25
C SER A 220 23.82 -29.43 -6.31
N ILE A 221 24.58 -28.33 -6.48
CA ILE A 221 25.74 -28.28 -7.38
C ILE A 221 26.82 -29.30 -6.94
N LEU A 222 27.14 -29.36 -5.65
CA LEU A 222 28.10 -30.32 -5.09
C LEU A 222 27.64 -31.79 -5.25
N PHE A 223 26.33 -32.06 -5.12
CA PHE A 223 25.75 -33.38 -5.38
C PHE A 223 25.90 -33.76 -6.85
N CYS A 224 25.53 -32.89 -7.78
CA CYS A 224 25.71 -33.09 -9.22
C CYS A 224 27.20 -33.33 -9.57
N GLN A 225 28.11 -32.51 -9.05
CA GLN A 225 29.56 -32.65 -9.25
C GLN A 225 30.09 -34.01 -8.77
N ARG A 226 29.51 -34.59 -7.69
CA ARG A 226 29.89 -35.90 -7.13
C ARG A 226 29.27 -37.09 -7.86
N LYS A 227 28.09 -36.92 -8.46
CA LYS A 227 27.34 -38.01 -9.13
C LYS A 227 27.59 -38.09 -10.64
N MET A 228 28.09 -37.02 -11.26
CA MET A 228 28.30 -36.91 -12.70
C MET A 228 29.79 -36.91 -13.05
N SER A 229 30.14 -37.35 -14.26
CA SER A 229 31.50 -37.13 -14.77
C SER A 229 31.70 -35.66 -15.16
N THR A 230 32.93 -35.15 -15.09
CA THR A 230 33.28 -33.74 -15.31
C THR A 230 32.70 -33.17 -16.62
N SER A 231 32.73 -33.93 -17.71
CA SER A 231 32.14 -33.54 -19.01
C SER A 231 30.60 -33.49 -19.01
N LYS A 232 29.92 -34.29 -18.17
CA LYS A 232 28.46 -34.21 -17.98
C LYS A 232 28.09 -33.05 -17.05
N PHE A 233 28.86 -32.84 -15.98
CA PHE A 233 28.68 -31.73 -15.04
C PHE A 233 28.85 -30.37 -15.73
N HIS A 234 29.93 -30.13 -16.46
CA HIS A 234 30.11 -28.87 -17.20
C HIS A 234 29.00 -28.64 -18.23
N ARG A 235 28.56 -29.66 -18.97
CA ARG A 235 27.43 -29.52 -19.91
C ARG A 235 26.12 -29.17 -19.21
N LEU A 236 25.83 -29.78 -18.05
CA LEU A 236 24.68 -29.40 -17.23
C LEU A 236 24.79 -27.94 -16.78
N MET A 237 25.90 -27.56 -16.14
CA MET A 237 26.08 -26.18 -15.66
C MET A 237 26.02 -25.15 -16.79
N THR A 238 26.65 -25.41 -17.93
CA THR A 238 26.56 -24.51 -19.11
C THR A 238 25.12 -24.41 -19.61
N PHE A 239 24.40 -25.52 -19.75
CA PHE A 239 23.00 -25.49 -20.19
C PHE A 239 22.09 -24.79 -19.19
N SER A 240 22.25 -25.04 -17.88
CA SER A 240 21.49 -24.36 -16.82
C SER A 240 21.77 -22.86 -16.79
N ILE A 241 23.03 -22.43 -16.84
CA ILE A 241 23.38 -21.01 -16.84
C ILE A 241 22.87 -20.33 -18.11
N THR A 242 23.16 -20.87 -19.30
CA THR A 242 22.70 -20.28 -20.57
C THR A 242 21.18 -20.27 -20.68
N GLY A 243 20.51 -21.34 -20.27
CA GLY A 243 19.04 -21.44 -20.26
C GLY A 243 18.39 -20.45 -19.31
N THR A 244 18.88 -20.33 -18.08
CA THR A 244 18.39 -19.32 -17.13
C THR A 244 18.64 -17.91 -17.64
N THR A 245 19.85 -17.58 -18.13
CA THR A 245 20.15 -16.24 -18.66
C THR A 245 19.24 -15.88 -19.85
N ILE A 246 18.99 -16.81 -20.78
CA ILE A 246 18.07 -16.59 -21.91
C ILE A 246 16.64 -16.37 -21.39
N LEU A 247 16.14 -17.24 -20.49
CA LEU A 247 14.80 -17.14 -19.93
C LEU A 247 14.58 -15.81 -19.18
N THR A 248 15.49 -15.46 -18.27
CA THR A 248 15.46 -14.19 -17.53
C THR A 248 15.51 -12.98 -18.48
N THR A 249 16.35 -13.03 -19.51
CA THR A 249 16.42 -11.94 -20.51
C THR A 249 15.11 -11.83 -21.29
N MET A 250 14.54 -12.94 -21.75
CA MET A 250 13.25 -12.95 -22.45
C MET A 250 12.09 -12.46 -21.57
N MET A 251 12.07 -12.84 -20.28
CA MET A 251 11.07 -12.38 -19.33
C MET A 251 11.22 -10.88 -19.02
N LEU A 252 12.44 -10.38 -18.78
CA LEU A 252 12.66 -8.93 -18.60
C LEU A 252 12.28 -8.13 -19.86
N MET A 253 12.60 -8.62 -21.06
CA MET A 253 12.19 -7.98 -22.32
C MET A 253 10.66 -7.97 -22.49
N TYR A 254 9.98 -9.04 -22.10
CA TYR A 254 8.51 -9.12 -22.10
C TYR A 254 7.90 -8.14 -21.09
N TYR A 255 8.35 -8.14 -19.84
CA TYR A 255 7.81 -7.24 -18.82
C TYR A 255 8.10 -5.77 -19.10
N HIS A 256 9.24 -5.46 -19.73
CA HIS A 256 9.52 -4.13 -20.26
C HIS A 256 8.57 -3.76 -21.41
N SER A 257 8.26 -4.67 -22.35
CA SER A 257 7.36 -4.36 -23.47
C SER A 257 5.88 -4.28 -23.06
N ILE A 258 5.51 -4.83 -21.90
CA ILE A 258 4.16 -4.68 -21.32
C ILE A 258 4.07 -3.68 -20.15
N TRP A 259 5.15 -2.92 -19.87
CA TRP A 259 5.13 -1.84 -18.86
C TRP A 259 4.09 -0.78 -19.19
N GLY A 260 4.18 -0.24 -20.41
CA GLY A 260 3.31 0.83 -20.90
C GLY A 260 1.92 0.37 -21.33
N GLN A 261 1.55 -0.91 -21.17
CA GLN A 261 0.23 -1.41 -21.60
C GLN A 261 -0.85 -1.14 -20.56
N GLY A 262 -2.07 -0.87 -21.02
CA GLY A 262 -3.30 -0.82 -20.23
C GLY A 262 -4.36 -1.79 -20.74
N ALA A 263 -5.61 -1.55 -20.37
CA ALA A 263 -6.77 -2.25 -20.88
C ALA A 263 -6.93 -2.06 -22.40
N ASN A 264 -7.57 -3.03 -23.06
CA ASN A 264 -8.03 -2.97 -24.45
C ASN A 264 -7.02 -2.54 -25.54
N GLY A 265 -5.71 -2.58 -25.24
CA GLY A 265 -4.66 -2.14 -26.17
C GLY A 265 -4.31 -0.65 -26.07
N ALA A 266 -4.93 0.08 -25.13
CA ALA A 266 -4.42 1.37 -24.70
C ALA A 266 -2.98 1.23 -24.20
N HIS A 267 -2.15 2.23 -24.47
CA HIS A 267 -0.73 2.19 -24.11
C HIS A 267 -0.16 3.60 -23.90
N LEU A 268 0.93 3.67 -23.13
CA LEU A 268 1.79 4.84 -23.00
C LEU A 268 2.35 5.22 -24.38
N ILE A 269 2.00 6.41 -24.87
CA ILE A 269 2.55 6.97 -26.11
C ILE A 269 3.90 7.62 -25.81
N HIS A 270 4.83 7.54 -26.77
CA HIS A 270 6.19 8.08 -26.68
C HIS A 270 6.43 9.17 -27.74
N GLY A 271 7.34 10.11 -27.48
CA GLY A 271 7.65 11.21 -28.38
C GLY A 271 6.63 12.35 -28.39
N THR A 272 5.65 12.33 -29.31
CA THR A 272 4.73 13.48 -29.53
C THR A 272 3.26 13.06 -29.71
N GLN A 273 2.34 13.93 -29.28
CA GLN A 273 0.90 13.85 -29.50
C GLN A 273 0.40 15.20 -30.02
N ALA A 274 -0.43 15.20 -31.07
CA ALA A 274 -0.92 16.41 -31.76
C ALA A 274 0.16 17.42 -32.23
N GLY A 275 1.44 17.02 -32.25
CA GLY A 275 2.58 17.90 -32.57
C GLY A 275 3.24 18.56 -31.35
N GLN A 276 2.75 18.29 -30.14
CA GLN A 276 3.35 18.65 -28.87
C GLN A 276 4.19 17.48 -28.32
N GLU A 277 5.30 17.79 -27.66
CA GLU A 277 6.17 16.79 -27.01
C GLU A 277 5.46 16.23 -25.77
N LEU A 278 5.42 14.91 -25.66
CA LEU A 278 4.87 14.21 -24.51
C LEU A 278 5.98 13.99 -23.48
N CYS A 279 5.67 14.30 -22.23
CA CYS A 279 6.39 13.82 -21.06
C CYS A 279 6.89 12.36 -21.21
N GLU A 280 8.19 12.12 -21.13
CA GLU A 280 8.79 10.78 -21.13
C GLU A 280 9.27 10.37 -19.74
N TRP A 281 9.10 9.08 -19.42
CA TRP A 281 9.51 8.51 -18.14
C TRP A 281 11.03 8.31 -18.08
N GLN A 282 11.69 9.08 -17.23
CA GLN A 282 13.13 9.04 -17.02
C GLN A 282 13.57 7.83 -16.19
N GLY A 283 14.52 7.06 -16.74
CA GLY A 283 15.25 6.00 -16.05
C GLY A 283 15.02 4.61 -16.64
N ALA A 284 15.95 3.69 -16.35
CA ALA A 284 15.85 2.32 -16.82
C ALA A 284 14.83 1.53 -15.97
N ASN A 285 13.59 1.45 -16.45
CA ASN A 285 12.55 0.65 -15.80
C ASN A 285 12.78 -0.86 -16.05
N ILE A 286 13.50 -1.51 -15.14
CA ILE A 286 13.81 -2.94 -15.20
C ILE A 286 12.95 -3.66 -14.14
N PRO A 287 11.81 -4.27 -14.52
CA PRO A 287 10.87 -4.91 -13.58
C PRO A 287 11.41 -6.27 -13.11
N VAL A 288 12.40 -6.26 -12.21
CA VAL A 288 13.00 -7.47 -11.63
C VAL A 288 11.98 -8.24 -10.78
N VAL A 289 11.03 -7.55 -10.15
CA VAL A 289 9.96 -8.17 -9.34
C VAL A 289 8.98 -8.98 -10.20
N ASP A 290 8.74 -8.61 -11.46
CA ASP A 290 7.86 -9.40 -12.34
C ASP A 290 8.44 -10.79 -12.68
N LEU A 291 9.74 -11.03 -12.45
CA LEU A 291 10.36 -12.35 -12.54
C LEU A 291 9.94 -13.31 -11.40
N LEU A 292 9.38 -12.77 -10.32
CA LEU A 292 8.95 -13.51 -9.15
C LEU A 292 7.51 -14.02 -9.34
N PRO A 293 7.25 -15.34 -9.26
CA PRO A 293 5.88 -15.85 -9.22
C PRO A 293 5.06 -15.25 -8.08
N ASN A 294 3.76 -15.05 -8.29
CA ASN A 294 2.87 -14.61 -7.22
C ASN A 294 2.99 -15.49 -5.97
N TYR A 295 2.87 -14.86 -4.80
CA TYR A 295 3.09 -15.42 -3.48
C TYR A 295 4.52 -15.84 -3.13
N ILE A 296 5.51 -15.75 -4.04
CA ILE A 296 6.88 -16.19 -3.72
C ILE A 296 7.61 -15.25 -2.75
N GLN A 297 7.19 -13.99 -2.63
CA GLN A 297 7.69 -13.07 -1.60
C GLN A 297 7.08 -13.37 -0.21
N ASN A 298 6.03 -14.20 -0.18
CA ASN A 298 5.26 -14.58 1.02
C ASN A 298 5.61 -15.99 1.54
N PHE A 299 6.82 -16.46 1.23
CA PHE A 299 7.33 -17.82 1.49
C PHE A 299 7.46 -18.24 2.97
N TRP A 300 7.07 -17.38 3.90
CA TRP A 300 6.97 -17.62 5.34
C TRP A 300 5.67 -17.07 5.97
N THR A 301 4.81 -16.36 5.22
CA THR A 301 3.70 -15.55 5.79
C THR A 301 2.41 -16.35 6.05
N GLY A 302 2.45 -17.66 5.80
CA GLY A 302 1.33 -18.57 6.05
C GLY A 302 0.38 -18.67 4.86
N GLN A 303 -0.92 -18.66 5.14
CA GLN A 303 -1.96 -18.70 4.10
C GLN A 303 -2.50 -17.29 3.83
N LEU A 304 -2.52 -16.87 2.58
CA LEU A 304 -3.22 -15.65 2.15
C LEU A 304 -4.72 -15.89 1.95
N SER A 305 -5.35 -16.47 2.97
CA SER A 305 -6.78 -16.78 2.98
C SER A 305 -7.27 -16.88 4.42
N CYS A 306 -8.28 -16.09 4.78
CA CYS A 306 -8.84 -16.12 6.12
C CYS A 306 -9.58 -17.45 6.41
N PRO A 307 -9.32 -18.10 7.56
CA PRO A 307 -10.10 -19.26 7.98
C PRO A 307 -11.55 -18.85 8.22
N ALA A 308 -12.47 -19.36 7.41
CA ALA A 308 -13.89 -19.04 7.53
C ALA A 308 -14.43 -19.44 8.91
N VAL A 309 -14.99 -18.47 9.65
CA VAL A 309 -15.67 -18.73 10.91
C VAL A 309 -16.91 -19.60 10.62
N THR A 310 -16.99 -20.73 11.32
CA THR A 310 -18.15 -21.63 11.30
C THR A 310 -18.65 -21.81 12.73
N GLY A 311 -19.88 -22.30 12.90
CA GLY A 311 -20.47 -22.45 14.24
C GLY A 311 -21.41 -21.31 14.66
N ILE A 312 -21.58 -20.27 13.84
CA ILE A 312 -22.52 -19.15 14.06
C ILE A 312 -23.32 -18.83 12.80
N GLU A 313 -24.64 -18.79 12.94
CA GLU A 313 -25.54 -18.08 12.02
C GLU A 313 -25.98 -16.80 12.72
N ALA A 314 -25.80 -15.64 12.08
CA ALA A 314 -26.26 -14.36 12.62
C ALA A 314 -26.61 -13.38 11.48
N GLU A 315 -27.63 -12.57 11.72
CA GLU A 315 -28.24 -11.64 10.77
C GLU A 315 -28.77 -10.42 11.53
N TRP A 316 -28.58 -9.22 10.97
CA TRP A 316 -29.21 -7.98 11.44
C TRP A 316 -30.03 -7.45 10.27
N THR A 317 -31.35 -7.56 10.37
CA THR A 317 -32.27 -7.35 9.24
C THR A 317 -32.50 -5.86 8.94
N TYR A 318 -33.03 -5.55 7.75
CA TYR A 318 -33.38 -4.17 7.38
C TYR A 318 -34.33 -3.49 8.39
N ASP A 319 -35.27 -4.24 8.97
CA ASP A 319 -36.16 -3.81 10.07
C ASP A 319 -35.53 -3.86 11.48
N GLY A 320 -34.19 -3.92 11.56
CA GLY A 320 -33.41 -3.74 12.79
C GLY A 320 -33.36 -4.97 13.71
N ILE A 321 -33.96 -6.09 13.33
CA ILE A 321 -33.99 -7.31 14.16
C ILE A 321 -32.65 -8.04 14.05
N LEU A 322 -31.93 -8.09 15.16
CA LEU A 322 -30.77 -8.95 15.34
C LEU A 322 -31.23 -10.37 15.70
N THR A 323 -30.76 -11.36 14.94
CA THR A 323 -30.87 -12.78 15.28
C THR A 323 -29.49 -13.43 15.37
N ILE A 324 -29.30 -14.29 16.37
CA ILE A 324 -28.07 -15.05 16.60
C ILE A 324 -28.44 -16.50 16.90
N ARG A 325 -27.78 -17.43 16.22
CA ARG A 325 -27.91 -18.87 16.39
C ARG A 325 -26.54 -19.53 16.34
N CYS A 326 -25.99 -19.77 17.52
CA CYS A 326 -24.83 -20.65 17.66
C CYS A 326 -25.21 -22.07 17.20
N LEU A 327 -24.34 -22.73 16.45
CA LEU A 327 -24.56 -24.05 15.88
C LEU A 327 -23.89 -25.14 16.70
N ASN A 328 -22.71 -24.87 17.29
CA ASN A 328 -21.95 -25.85 18.08
C ASN A 328 -22.80 -26.46 19.22
N LYS A 329 -22.68 -27.78 19.37
CA LYS A 329 -23.36 -28.56 20.41
C LYS A 329 -22.71 -28.38 21.78
N GLU A 330 -21.39 -28.21 21.83
CA GLU A 330 -20.67 -28.07 23.11
C GLU A 330 -21.04 -26.73 23.77
N PHE A 331 -21.03 -25.63 23.01
CA PHE A 331 -21.57 -24.34 23.45
C PHE A 331 -23.01 -24.46 23.99
N LYS A 332 -23.93 -25.07 23.23
CA LYS A 332 -25.33 -25.28 23.65
C LYS A 332 -25.46 -26.08 24.94
N ASN A 333 -24.59 -27.07 25.14
CA ASN A 333 -24.60 -27.92 26.33
C ASN A 333 -23.91 -27.28 27.55
N SER A 334 -23.08 -26.24 27.34
CA SER A 334 -22.34 -25.55 28.40
C SER A 334 -23.21 -24.66 29.30
N GLY A 335 -24.38 -24.22 28.80
CA GLY A 335 -25.22 -23.22 29.45
C GLY A 335 -24.75 -21.77 29.26
N ALA A 336 -23.67 -21.53 28.51
CA ALA A 336 -23.28 -20.19 28.08
C ALA A 336 -24.34 -19.57 27.15
N GLN A 337 -24.47 -18.25 27.21
CA GLN A 337 -25.39 -17.47 26.37
C GLN A 337 -24.61 -16.74 25.27
N PRO A 338 -25.14 -16.63 24.04
CA PRO A 338 -24.52 -15.80 23.01
C PRO A 338 -24.51 -14.34 23.46
N THR A 339 -23.59 -13.55 22.93
CA THR A 339 -23.51 -12.10 23.19
C THR A 339 -23.45 -11.33 21.88
N TYR A 340 -23.69 -10.02 21.94
CA TYR A 340 -23.44 -9.14 20.82
C TYR A 340 -22.80 -7.84 21.31
N ASP A 341 -21.82 -7.37 20.56
CA ASP A 341 -21.12 -6.12 20.81
C ASP A 341 -21.67 -5.06 19.88
N VAL A 342 -22.27 -4.03 20.45
CA VAL A 342 -22.76 -2.87 19.70
C VAL A 342 -21.58 -1.92 19.51
N LEU A 343 -21.14 -1.73 18.27
CA LEU A 343 -20.05 -0.81 17.94
C LEU A 343 -20.62 0.60 17.70
N PRO A 344 -20.04 1.63 18.32
CA PRO A 344 -20.61 2.98 18.34
C PRO A 344 -20.47 3.68 16.98
N ASP A 345 -21.46 4.48 16.61
CA ASP A 345 -21.35 5.46 15.52
C ASP A 345 -20.25 6.49 15.86
N THR A 346 -19.27 6.59 14.97
CA THR A 346 -18.07 7.40 15.16
C THR A 346 -18.18 8.83 14.60
N ARG A 347 -19.20 9.14 13.79
CA ARG A 347 -19.24 10.40 13.01
C ARG A 347 -19.31 11.68 13.82
N SER A 348 -19.86 11.58 15.03
CA SER A 348 -20.01 12.70 15.97
C SER A 348 -18.80 12.86 16.91
N TRP A 349 -17.74 12.08 16.74
CA TRP A 349 -16.59 12.08 17.63
C TRP A 349 -15.62 13.20 17.29
N THR A 350 -14.99 13.76 18.33
CA THR A 350 -14.00 14.83 18.17
C THR A 350 -12.76 14.34 17.44
N ALA A 351 -12.02 15.25 16.79
CA ALA A 351 -10.78 14.90 16.10
C ALA A 351 -9.77 14.24 17.04
N THR A 352 -9.74 14.62 18.32
CA THR A 352 -8.88 14.02 19.35
C THR A 352 -9.24 12.58 19.70
N ASP A 353 -10.53 12.20 19.65
CA ASP A 353 -10.96 10.81 19.87
C ASP A 353 -10.57 9.89 18.68
N LYS A 354 -10.36 10.47 17.49
CA LYS A 354 -10.06 9.75 16.24
C LYS A 354 -8.58 9.67 15.86
N ILE A 355 -7.68 10.21 16.68
CA ILE A 355 -6.24 10.11 16.43
C ILE A 355 -5.75 8.65 16.53
N MET A 356 -4.86 8.27 15.63
CA MET A 356 -4.04 7.05 15.65
C MET A 356 -3.61 6.64 17.08
N HIS A 357 -3.64 5.34 17.39
CA HIS A 357 -3.41 4.75 18.73
C HIS A 357 -4.38 5.18 19.86
N THR A 358 -5.27 6.16 19.65
CA THR A 358 -6.34 6.55 20.58
C THR A 358 -7.68 5.98 20.12
N TYR A 359 -7.92 6.02 18.81
CA TYR A 359 -9.19 5.62 18.19
C TYR A 359 -9.59 4.17 18.52
N ASN A 360 -8.69 3.21 18.30
CA ASN A 360 -8.94 1.79 18.63
C ASN A 360 -9.34 1.57 20.10
N LYS A 361 -8.68 2.27 21.03
CA LYS A 361 -9.00 2.22 22.46
C LYS A 361 -10.36 2.84 22.73
N LYS A 362 -10.69 3.98 22.11
CA LYS A 362 -12.00 4.65 22.26
C LYS A 362 -13.15 3.80 21.71
N ILE A 363 -12.94 3.07 20.62
CA ILE A 363 -13.91 2.09 20.09
C ILE A 363 -14.15 0.99 21.11
N VAL A 364 -13.10 0.33 21.62
CA VAL A 364 -13.27 -0.76 22.61
C VAL A 364 -13.82 -0.26 23.95
N GLU A 365 -13.42 0.93 24.42
CA GLU A 365 -13.99 1.57 25.62
C GLU A 365 -15.49 1.89 25.48
N ARG A 366 -15.95 2.26 24.28
CA ARG A 366 -17.35 2.65 24.01
C ARG A 366 -18.21 1.50 23.46
N THR A 367 -17.61 0.33 23.16
CA THR A 367 -18.30 -0.87 22.67
C THR A 367 -19.18 -1.48 23.75
N ALA A 368 -20.48 -1.60 23.48
CA ALA A 368 -21.46 -2.08 24.47
C ALA A 368 -21.81 -3.56 24.25
N ARG A 369 -21.12 -4.45 24.98
CA ARG A 369 -21.45 -5.89 25.04
C ARG A 369 -22.80 -6.13 25.72
N ARG A 370 -23.66 -6.91 25.08
CA ARG A 370 -24.99 -7.31 25.56
C ARG A 370 -25.19 -8.82 25.44
N ILE A 371 -26.04 -9.39 26.30
CA ILE A 371 -26.45 -10.80 26.24
C ILE A 371 -27.57 -10.95 25.21
N TYR A 372 -27.48 -11.97 24.36
CA TYR A 372 -28.54 -12.37 23.44
C TYR A 372 -29.37 -13.50 24.08
N ILE A 373 -30.69 -13.33 24.10
CA ILE A 373 -31.64 -14.29 24.69
C ILE A 373 -32.62 -14.76 23.61
N GLU A 374 -33.17 -13.82 22.85
CA GLU A 374 -34.15 -14.01 21.78
C GLU A 374 -33.96 -12.90 20.72
N PRO A 375 -34.60 -12.99 19.53
CA PRO A 375 -34.53 -11.95 18.51
C PRO A 375 -34.86 -10.56 19.06
N VAL A 376 -33.99 -9.60 18.82
CA VAL A 376 -34.03 -8.28 19.46
C VAL A 376 -33.91 -7.17 18.42
N HIS A 377 -34.81 -6.19 18.46
CA HIS A 377 -34.70 -4.98 17.64
C HIS A 377 -33.58 -4.08 18.21
N VAL A 378 -32.49 -3.93 17.46
CA VAL A 378 -31.39 -3.02 17.79
C VAL A 378 -31.60 -1.74 16.97
N ASN A 379 -31.81 -0.62 17.66
CA ASN A 379 -31.87 0.71 17.05
C ASN A 379 -30.54 1.03 16.36
N ASP A 380 -30.59 1.70 15.21
CA ASP A 380 -29.41 2.15 14.46
C ASP A 380 -28.87 3.51 14.92
N GLU A 381 -29.68 4.28 15.65
CA GLU A 381 -29.23 5.51 16.33
C GLU A 381 -28.01 5.25 17.23
N GLY A 382 -26.85 5.78 16.83
CA GLY A 382 -25.59 5.60 17.55
C GLY A 382 -24.89 4.24 17.34
N VAL A 383 -25.31 3.43 16.36
CA VAL A 383 -24.76 2.10 16.08
C VAL A 383 -24.22 2.01 14.66
N GLU A 384 -22.92 1.78 14.51
CA GLU A 384 -22.26 1.65 13.21
C GLU A 384 -22.30 0.20 12.67
N SER A 385 -22.10 -0.76 13.57
CA SER A 385 -22.15 -2.20 13.26
C SER A 385 -22.28 -3.04 14.54
N ILE A 386 -22.53 -4.34 14.37
CA ILE A 386 -22.70 -5.29 15.50
C ILE A 386 -21.75 -6.48 15.31
N VAL A 387 -21.02 -6.89 16.35
CA VAL A 387 -20.32 -8.18 16.38
C VAL A 387 -21.19 -9.19 17.12
N ALA A 388 -21.70 -10.20 16.40
CA ALA A 388 -22.42 -11.32 16.99
C ALA A 388 -21.42 -12.38 17.49
N ASN A 389 -21.50 -12.78 18.76
CA ASN A 389 -20.53 -13.67 19.42
C ASN A 389 -21.20 -14.95 19.96
N CYS A 390 -20.58 -16.10 19.72
CA CYS A 390 -20.97 -17.38 20.31
C CYS A 390 -19.95 -17.86 21.34
N GLU A 391 -18.94 -18.59 20.88
CA GLU A 391 -17.82 -19.10 21.66
C GLU A 391 -16.53 -18.34 21.31
N GLN A 392 -15.41 -18.67 21.96
CA GLN A 392 -14.13 -18.03 21.65
C GLN A 392 -13.81 -18.22 20.15
N ASP A 393 -13.39 -17.13 19.51
CA ASP A 393 -13.01 -17.08 18.08
C ASP A 393 -14.14 -17.46 17.09
N VAL A 394 -15.39 -17.61 17.57
CA VAL A 394 -16.59 -17.86 16.75
C VAL A 394 -17.55 -16.68 16.88
N SER A 395 -17.36 -15.72 15.99
CA SER A 395 -18.09 -14.44 15.96
C SER A 395 -18.15 -13.88 14.54
N LYS A 396 -19.16 -13.03 14.27
CA LYS A 396 -19.46 -12.48 12.93
C LYS A 396 -19.81 -11.00 13.03
N ILE A 397 -19.17 -10.16 12.22
CA ILE A 397 -19.59 -8.77 12.00
C ILE A 397 -20.89 -8.73 11.18
N LEU A 398 -21.79 -7.83 11.58
CA LEU A 398 -23.04 -7.51 10.92
C LEU A 398 -23.05 -6.00 10.63
N ILE A 399 -23.06 -5.66 9.35
CA ILE A 399 -23.17 -4.30 8.81
C ILE A 399 -24.59 -4.15 8.27
N ARG A 400 -25.21 -3.00 8.50
CA ARG A 400 -26.58 -2.70 8.07
C ARG A 400 -26.70 -1.23 7.66
N VAL A 401 -26.48 -0.93 6.39
CA VAL A 401 -26.78 0.39 5.83
C VAL A 401 -28.27 0.44 5.46
N THR A 402 -28.99 1.45 5.94
CA THR A 402 -30.39 1.68 5.56
C THR A 402 -30.66 3.11 5.10
N ARG A 403 -31.82 3.28 4.51
CA ARG A 403 -32.31 4.52 3.94
C ARG A 403 -32.83 5.45 5.05
N ASN A 404 -31.99 6.37 5.49
CA ASN A 404 -32.28 7.33 6.55
C ASN A 404 -33.20 8.46 6.04
N GLN A 405 -34.30 8.73 6.76
CA GLN A 405 -35.29 9.73 6.36
C GLN A 405 -34.82 11.18 6.55
N GLU A 406 -34.05 11.47 7.60
CA GLU A 406 -33.49 12.80 7.87
C GLU A 406 -32.50 13.21 6.77
N VAL A 407 -31.70 12.25 6.29
CA VAL A 407 -30.80 12.41 5.14
C VAL A 407 -31.59 12.73 3.86
N LEU A 408 -32.70 12.04 3.60
CA LEU A 408 -33.56 12.36 2.47
C LEU A 408 -34.20 13.76 2.60
N ASP A 409 -34.59 14.17 3.81
CA ASP A 409 -35.20 15.48 4.02
C ASP A 409 -34.18 16.63 3.96
N ARG A 410 -32.92 16.38 4.36
CA ARG A 410 -31.76 17.24 4.07
C ARG A 410 -31.59 17.43 2.56
N VAL A 411 -31.55 16.35 1.78
CA VAL A 411 -31.40 16.40 0.31
C VAL A 411 -32.56 17.15 -0.36
N LYS A 412 -33.81 16.88 0.03
CA LYS A 412 -34.99 17.63 -0.47
C LYS A 412 -34.92 19.12 -0.15
N ALA A 413 -34.49 19.48 1.06
CA ALA A 413 -34.36 20.88 1.46
C ALA A 413 -33.32 21.62 0.61
N VAL A 414 -32.16 20.99 0.36
CA VAL A 414 -31.13 21.53 -0.54
C VAL A 414 -31.63 21.64 -1.98
N ALA A 415 -32.31 20.61 -2.51
CA ALA A 415 -32.88 20.65 -3.85
C ALA A 415 -33.86 21.81 -4.03
N LYS A 416 -34.79 21.99 -3.08
CA LYS A 416 -35.76 23.09 -3.09
C LYS A 416 -35.09 24.48 -3.04
N VAL A 417 -34.00 24.64 -2.29
CA VAL A 417 -33.26 25.92 -2.25
C VAL A 417 -32.58 26.21 -3.59
N HIS A 418 -32.04 25.20 -4.28
CA HIS A 418 -31.50 25.39 -5.62
C HIS A 418 -32.60 25.70 -6.65
N GLU A 419 -33.75 25.04 -6.58
CA GLU A 419 -34.91 25.36 -7.44
C GLU A 419 -35.38 26.81 -7.25
N GLU A 420 -35.51 27.28 -6.00
CA GLU A 420 -35.87 28.69 -5.70
C GLU A 420 -34.80 29.69 -6.18
N GLN A 421 -33.51 29.32 -6.14
CA GLN A 421 -32.42 30.16 -6.66
C GLN A 421 -32.42 30.22 -8.20
N GLU A 422 -32.60 29.08 -8.87
CA GLU A 422 -32.66 28.99 -10.34
C GLU A 422 -33.90 29.69 -10.92
N GLU A 423 -35.07 29.57 -10.27
CA GLU A 423 -36.25 30.38 -10.65
C GLU A 423 -35.98 31.88 -10.48
N THR A 424 -35.26 32.27 -9.42
CA THR A 424 -34.90 33.68 -9.18
C THR A 424 -33.95 34.21 -10.25
N THR A 425 -32.84 33.54 -10.57
CA THR A 425 -31.93 33.98 -11.65
C THR A 425 -32.65 33.99 -13.00
N THR A 426 -33.37 32.92 -13.35
CA THR A 426 -34.14 32.86 -14.60
C THR A 426 -35.17 33.99 -14.73
N SER A 427 -35.73 34.48 -13.62
CA SER A 427 -36.64 35.64 -13.63
C SER A 427 -35.90 36.97 -13.87
N VAL A 428 -34.71 37.15 -13.28
CA VAL A 428 -33.86 38.34 -13.43
C VAL A 428 -33.25 38.41 -14.82
N ASP A 429 -32.80 37.27 -15.37
CA ASP A 429 -32.22 37.19 -16.71
C ASP A 429 -33.30 37.46 -17.77
N LYS A 430 -34.52 36.92 -17.60
CA LYS A 430 -35.68 37.27 -18.45
C LYS A 430 -36.11 38.72 -18.31
N GLU A 431 -36.02 39.33 -17.13
CA GLU A 431 -36.32 40.75 -16.96
C GLU A 431 -35.25 41.64 -17.64
N GLN A 432 -33.98 41.22 -17.64
CA GLN A 432 -32.91 41.87 -18.40
C GLN A 432 -33.04 41.67 -19.92
N GLU A 433 -33.35 40.46 -20.39
CA GLU A 433 -33.66 40.20 -21.81
C GLU A 433 -34.88 41.00 -22.26
N GLN A 434 -35.95 41.07 -21.46
CA GLN A 434 -37.13 41.87 -21.76
C GLN A 434 -36.78 43.36 -21.84
N GLN A 435 -35.97 43.90 -20.92
CA GLN A 435 -35.50 45.29 -20.98
C GLN A 435 -34.60 45.54 -22.20
N LEU A 436 -33.71 44.61 -22.54
CA LEU A 436 -32.84 44.70 -23.72
C LEU A 436 -33.65 44.61 -25.03
N ALA A 437 -34.64 43.73 -25.07
CA ALA A 437 -35.60 43.60 -26.17
C ALA A 437 -36.48 44.84 -26.31
N ASP A 438 -36.95 45.46 -25.21
CA ASP A 438 -37.72 46.70 -25.24
C ASP A 438 -36.86 47.91 -25.68
N ILE A 439 -35.55 47.88 -25.43
CA ILE A 439 -34.57 48.85 -25.97
C ILE A 439 -34.35 48.64 -27.48
N LEU A 440 -34.32 47.39 -27.95
CA LEU A 440 -34.06 47.04 -29.36
C LEU A 440 -35.31 47.12 -30.25
N ASN A 441 -36.50 46.78 -29.75
CA ASN A 441 -37.77 46.78 -30.47
C ASN A 441 -38.39 48.18 -30.65
N GLY A 442 -37.56 49.24 -30.60
CA GLY A 442 -37.95 50.60 -30.97
C GLY A 442 -38.43 50.73 -32.42
N GLU A 443 -38.07 49.78 -33.31
CA GLU A 443 -38.53 49.74 -34.70
C GLU A 443 -39.10 48.36 -35.12
N THR A 444 -40.41 48.34 -35.42
CA THR A 444 -41.16 47.29 -36.17
C THR A 444 -41.24 45.88 -35.56
N GLY A 445 -42.44 45.50 -35.08
CA GLY A 445 -42.74 44.13 -34.66
C GLY A 445 -43.43 43.27 -35.73
N SER A 446 -43.31 41.95 -35.61
CA SER A 446 -44.15 40.97 -36.29
C SER A 446 -44.30 39.70 -35.42
N ASN A 447 -45.51 39.38 -35.00
CA ASN A 447 -45.76 38.15 -34.23
C ASN A 447 -45.68 36.92 -35.14
N ASN A 448 -44.96 35.89 -34.70
CA ASN A 448 -45.17 34.51 -35.14
C ASN A 448 -44.93 33.57 -33.95
N THR A 449 -46.03 33.14 -33.31
CA THR A 449 -46.01 32.10 -32.28
C THR A 449 -46.15 30.74 -32.95
N ASP A 450 -45.06 29.98 -33.06
CA ASP A 450 -45.13 28.57 -33.45
C ASP A 450 -45.03 27.66 -32.21
N SER A 451 -45.88 26.64 -32.14
CA SER A 451 -46.22 25.96 -30.87
C SER A 451 -45.75 24.51 -30.84
N SER A 452 -44.48 24.29 -30.51
CA SER A 452 -43.88 22.94 -30.48
C SER A 452 -42.99 22.63 -29.25
N ALA A 453 -43.22 23.29 -28.11
CA ALA A 453 -42.50 23.07 -26.85
C ALA A 453 -43.37 22.36 -25.79
N ALA A 454 -43.83 21.14 -26.09
CA ALA A 454 -44.71 20.35 -25.23
C ALA A 454 -44.30 18.87 -25.16
N LYS A 455 -43.07 18.60 -24.72
CA LYS A 455 -42.60 17.27 -24.33
C LYS A 455 -41.87 17.42 -22.98
N LEU A 456 -42.16 16.52 -22.04
CA LEU A 456 -41.99 16.78 -20.61
C LEU A 456 -40.52 17.03 -20.22
N THR A 457 -40.31 18.13 -19.49
CA THR A 457 -39.05 18.52 -18.86
C THR A 457 -38.99 17.96 -17.44
N GLU A 458 -38.61 16.70 -17.27
CA GLU A 458 -38.05 16.24 -15.99
C GLU A 458 -36.57 16.65 -15.95
N LYS A 459 -36.12 17.33 -14.87
CA LYS A 459 -34.71 17.71 -14.73
C LYS A 459 -33.84 16.45 -14.63
N PRO A 460 -32.96 16.17 -15.61
CA PRO A 460 -32.15 14.95 -15.63
C PRO A 460 -31.18 14.88 -14.44
N ARG A 461 -31.28 13.77 -13.69
CA ARG A 461 -30.60 13.48 -12.41
C ARG A 461 -29.07 13.68 -12.47
N LYS A 462 -28.49 14.19 -11.38
CA LYS A 462 -27.02 14.29 -11.21
C LYS A 462 -26.38 12.88 -11.21
N PRO A 463 -25.17 12.70 -11.79
CA PRO A 463 -24.47 11.43 -11.72
C PRO A 463 -24.02 11.12 -10.29
N ASN A 464 -24.01 9.84 -9.93
CA ASN A 464 -23.36 9.36 -8.72
C ASN A 464 -21.83 9.40 -8.91
N VAL A 465 -21.08 9.54 -7.82
CA VAL A 465 -19.61 9.55 -7.84
C VAL A 465 -19.08 8.53 -6.83
N MET A 466 -18.23 7.62 -7.28
CA MET A 466 -17.52 6.66 -6.44
C MET A 466 -16.02 6.86 -6.55
N VAL A 467 -15.33 6.88 -5.42
CA VAL A 467 -13.87 6.84 -5.32
C VAL A 467 -13.47 5.53 -4.65
N LEU A 468 -12.89 4.62 -5.43
CA LEU A 468 -12.18 3.43 -4.96
C LEU A 468 -10.71 3.79 -4.80
N PHE A 469 -10.31 4.09 -3.57
CA PHE A 469 -8.97 4.50 -3.19
C PHE A 469 -8.17 3.28 -2.71
N MET A 470 -7.03 3.00 -3.34
CA MET A 470 -6.18 1.85 -3.05
C MET A 470 -4.78 2.33 -2.67
N ASP A 471 -4.45 2.35 -1.37
CA ASP A 471 -3.17 2.88 -0.88
C ASP A 471 -1.97 2.09 -1.45
N ALA A 472 -0.92 2.83 -1.84
CA ALA A 472 0.35 2.28 -2.30
C ALA A 472 0.32 1.42 -3.59
N VAL A 473 -0.77 1.46 -4.39
CA VAL A 473 -0.87 0.63 -5.61
C VAL A 473 -0.29 1.35 -6.85
N ALA A 474 0.91 0.95 -7.26
CA ALA A 474 1.51 1.39 -8.51
C ALA A 474 0.71 0.90 -9.74
N ARG A 475 0.70 1.64 -10.85
CA ARG A 475 -0.04 1.26 -12.07
C ARG A 475 0.34 -0.13 -12.57
N ARG A 476 1.63 -0.47 -12.57
CA ARG A 476 2.12 -1.80 -12.95
C ARG A 476 1.75 -2.89 -11.94
N GLN A 477 1.72 -2.54 -10.65
CA GLN A 477 1.34 -3.45 -9.56
C GLN A 477 -0.14 -3.85 -9.66
N PHE A 478 -1.04 -2.93 -10.05
CA PHE A 478 -2.44 -3.23 -10.37
C PHE A 478 -2.53 -4.36 -11.41
N TYR A 479 -1.91 -4.22 -12.58
CA TYR A 479 -1.93 -5.27 -13.62
C TYR A 479 -1.23 -6.58 -13.21
N ARG A 480 -0.27 -6.51 -12.27
CA ARG A 480 0.51 -7.66 -11.78
C ARG A 480 -0.20 -8.46 -10.69
N LYS A 481 -1.08 -7.83 -9.91
CA LYS A 481 -1.68 -8.38 -8.68
C LYS A 481 -3.21 -8.39 -8.66
N LEU A 482 -3.87 -7.51 -9.41
CA LEU A 482 -5.33 -7.41 -9.56
C LEU A 482 -5.75 -7.82 -10.99
N ALA A 483 -5.31 -8.99 -11.44
CA ALA A 483 -5.43 -9.41 -12.84
C ALA A 483 -6.87 -9.74 -13.28
N LYS A 484 -7.72 -10.25 -12.38
CA LYS A 484 -9.16 -10.47 -12.64
C LYS A 484 -9.90 -9.15 -12.68
N THR A 485 -9.55 -8.24 -11.77
CA THR A 485 -10.11 -6.89 -11.70
C THR A 485 -9.77 -6.10 -12.95
N ALA A 486 -8.50 -6.10 -13.38
CA ALA A 486 -8.06 -5.52 -14.64
C ALA A 486 -8.79 -6.10 -15.86
N ALA A 487 -9.11 -7.40 -15.85
CA ALA A 487 -9.89 -8.04 -16.90
C ALA A 487 -11.37 -7.61 -16.93
N VAL A 488 -11.97 -7.28 -15.78
CA VAL A 488 -13.33 -6.70 -15.68
C VAL A 488 -13.34 -5.24 -16.14
N VAL A 489 -12.40 -4.45 -15.63
CA VAL A 489 -12.19 -3.05 -16.06
C VAL A 489 -12.00 -2.98 -17.58
N ALA A 490 -11.28 -3.92 -18.17
CA ALA A 490 -11.15 -4.05 -19.62
C ALA A 490 -12.42 -4.57 -20.32
N SER A 491 -13.24 -5.44 -19.73
CA SER A 491 -14.47 -5.91 -20.40
C SER A 491 -15.55 -4.83 -20.48
N LEU A 492 -15.63 -3.96 -19.48
CA LEU A 492 -16.55 -2.81 -19.45
C LEU A 492 -16.36 -1.93 -20.70
N ASP A 493 -15.14 -1.44 -20.94
CA ASP A 493 -14.85 -0.54 -22.05
C ASP A 493 -15.01 -1.15 -23.46
N LYS A 494 -14.91 -2.49 -23.60
CA LYS A 494 -15.21 -3.14 -24.89
C LYS A 494 -16.66 -2.94 -25.31
N SER A 495 -17.59 -2.93 -24.34
CA SER A 495 -19.00 -2.66 -24.61
C SER A 495 -19.18 -1.24 -25.15
N ALA A 496 -18.49 -0.25 -24.56
CA ALA A 496 -18.49 1.12 -25.05
C ALA A 496 -17.85 1.28 -26.45
N GLN A 497 -16.81 0.51 -26.78
CA GLN A 497 -16.24 0.45 -28.13
C GLN A 497 -17.21 -0.16 -29.17
N GLU A 498 -18.12 -1.03 -28.73
CA GLU A 498 -19.25 -1.54 -29.54
C GLU A 498 -20.47 -0.57 -29.53
N GLY A 499 -20.36 0.57 -28.84
CA GLY A 499 -21.35 1.65 -28.80
C GLY A 499 -22.38 1.55 -27.68
N VAL A 500 -22.21 0.65 -26.71
CA VAL A 500 -23.18 0.39 -25.63
C VAL A 500 -22.46 0.07 -24.33
N GLY A 501 -22.42 1.00 -23.36
CA GLY A 501 -21.88 0.75 -22.02
C GLY A 501 -20.82 1.76 -21.56
N PRO A 502 -20.27 1.59 -20.34
CA PRO A 502 -19.39 2.56 -19.70
C PRO A 502 -17.97 2.59 -20.33
N GLN A 503 -17.44 3.79 -20.54
CA GLN A 503 -16.11 4.03 -21.11
C GLN A 503 -15.03 4.01 -20.04
N LEU A 504 -13.83 3.50 -20.38
CA LEU A 504 -12.66 3.53 -19.49
C LEU A 504 -11.64 4.54 -19.99
N HIS A 505 -11.09 5.33 -19.07
CA HIS A 505 -9.98 6.23 -19.34
C HIS A 505 -8.86 5.98 -18.33
N GLU A 506 -7.68 5.57 -18.80
CA GLU A 506 -6.50 5.31 -17.97
C GLU A 506 -5.48 6.44 -18.07
N PHE A 507 -4.95 6.88 -16.93
CA PHE A 507 -4.02 8.00 -16.87
C PHE A 507 -2.58 7.49 -16.74
N PHE A 508 -1.92 7.29 -17.89
CA PHE A 508 -0.59 6.66 -17.99
C PHE A 508 0.55 7.51 -17.36
N ARG A 509 0.27 8.79 -17.09
CA ARG A 509 1.16 9.76 -16.42
C ARG A 509 0.48 10.44 -15.24
N TYR A 510 -0.39 9.72 -14.54
CA TYR A 510 -0.74 10.12 -13.18
C TYR A 510 0.48 9.98 -12.27
N HIS A 511 0.79 11.04 -11.52
CA HIS A 511 2.09 11.21 -10.87
C HIS A 511 1.94 11.61 -9.39
N ALA A 512 2.72 10.97 -8.52
CA ALA A 512 2.73 11.26 -7.08
C ALA A 512 3.43 12.61 -6.79
N VAL A 513 2.80 13.43 -5.94
CA VAL A 513 3.28 14.77 -5.54
C VAL A 513 4.04 14.76 -4.21
N GLY A 514 4.04 13.64 -3.48
CA GLY A 514 4.79 13.47 -2.23
C GLY A 514 5.17 12.02 -1.95
N PHE A 515 5.89 11.79 -0.84
CA PHE A 515 6.41 10.46 -0.49
C PHE A 515 5.33 9.43 -0.12
N ASN A 516 4.32 9.85 0.66
CA ASN A 516 3.37 8.96 1.32
C ASN A 516 1.92 9.50 1.28
N THR A 517 1.00 8.74 1.88
CA THR A 517 -0.45 8.99 1.95
C THR A 517 -0.83 10.40 2.36
N ASN A 518 -0.08 11.01 3.28
CA ASN A 518 -0.34 12.36 3.79
C ASN A 518 -0.36 13.42 2.66
N ALA A 519 0.79 13.67 2.02
CA ALA A 519 0.89 14.74 1.03
C ALA A 519 0.05 14.49 -0.24
N ASN A 520 0.00 13.23 -0.70
CA ASN A 520 -0.75 12.88 -1.92
C ASN A 520 -2.27 12.98 -1.70
N SER A 521 -2.78 12.41 -0.61
CA SER A 521 -4.22 12.45 -0.28
C SER A 521 -4.70 13.87 -0.02
N ARG A 522 -3.90 14.71 0.67
CA ARG A 522 -4.30 16.10 0.97
C ARG A 522 -4.44 16.97 -0.27
N VAL A 523 -3.63 16.73 -1.30
CA VAL A 523 -3.82 17.40 -2.59
C VAL A 523 -5.15 17.01 -3.22
N ILE A 524 -5.57 15.74 -3.16
CA ILE A 524 -6.88 15.26 -3.64
C ILE A 524 -8.03 15.81 -2.78
N TYR A 525 -7.89 15.79 -1.45
CA TYR A 525 -8.95 16.18 -0.52
C TYR A 525 -9.16 17.70 -0.50
N THR A 526 -8.06 18.46 -0.50
CA THR A 526 -8.02 19.88 -0.10
C THR A 526 -7.20 20.80 -1.04
N ASN A 527 -6.74 20.31 -2.19
CA ASN A 527 -5.97 21.08 -3.19
C ASN A 527 -4.58 21.57 -2.70
N THR A 528 -4.04 21.01 -1.62
CA THR A 528 -2.81 21.47 -0.95
C THR A 528 -2.00 20.30 -0.35
N PRO A 529 -0.65 20.26 -0.46
CA PRO A 529 0.17 19.19 0.10
C PRO A 529 0.68 19.49 1.53
N ASP A 530 0.65 20.76 1.96
CA ASP A 530 1.25 21.29 3.19
C ASP A 530 0.19 21.73 4.20
N GLU A 531 0.46 21.67 5.51
CA GLU A 531 -0.54 21.94 6.55
C GLU A 531 -0.96 23.42 6.57
N GLU A 532 -2.25 23.67 6.35
CA GLU A 532 -2.81 25.03 6.30
C GLU A 532 -3.38 25.49 7.65
N ASN A 533 -3.34 26.80 7.90
CA ASN A 533 -3.86 27.42 9.12
C ASN A 533 -4.62 28.71 8.77
N PRO A 534 -5.97 28.73 8.84
CA PRO A 534 -6.84 27.61 9.21
C PRO A 534 -6.79 26.46 8.20
N PRO A 535 -7.09 25.21 8.59
CA PRO A 535 -7.00 24.08 7.68
C PRO A 535 -8.07 24.14 6.58
N ALA A 536 -7.72 23.63 5.40
CA ALA A 536 -8.58 23.63 4.22
C ALA A 536 -9.76 22.63 4.35
N LEU A 537 -10.91 23.03 3.81
CA LEU A 537 -12.12 22.20 3.81
C LEU A 537 -12.06 21.12 2.70
N PRO A 538 -12.45 19.87 2.98
CA PRO A 538 -12.31 18.77 2.03
C PRO A 538 -13.46 18.65 1.03
N VAL A 539 -13.17 18.10 -0.16
CA VAL A 539 -14.09 18.07 -1.32
C VAL A 539 -15.41 17.31 -1.10
N TRP A 540 -15.49 16.35 -0.18
CA TRP A 540 -16.76 15.70 0.16
C TRP A 540 -17.76 16.63 0.87
N LYS A 541 -17.29 17.74 1.48
CA LYS A 541 -18.16 18.84 1.92
C LYS A 541 -18.90 19.48 0.74
N ASP A 542 -18.21 19.71 -0.38
CA ASP A 542 -18.83 20.30 -1.58
C ASP A 542 -19.96 19.39 -2.09
N PHE A 543 -19.77 18.06 -2.06
CA PHE A 543 -20.82 17.08 -2.38
C PHE A 543 -21.99 17.14 -1.38
N PHE A 544 -21.70 17.12 -0.07
CA PHE A 544 -22.70 17.18 1.00
C PHE A 544 -23.62 18.42 0.85
N GLU A 545 -23.02 19.59 0.66
CA GLU A 545 -23.74 20.86 0.47
C GLU A 545 -24.48 20.93 -0.87
N ALA A 546 -23.97 20.29 -1.93
CA ALA A 546 -24.64 20.19 -3.23
C ALA A 546 -25.84 19.21 -3.27
N GLY A 547 -26.21 18.63 -2.13
CA GLY A 547 -27.38 17.75 -2.00
C GLY A 547 -27.11 16.30 -2.38
N TYR A 548 -25.85 15.87 -2.42
CA TYR A 548 -25.52 14.45 -2.52
C TYR A 548 -25.69 13.76 -1.16
N ILE A 549 -26.09 12.49 -1.18
CA ILE A 549 -25.94 11.59 -0.03
C ILE A 549 -24.49 11.11 0.01
N THR A 550 -23.83 11.24 1.14
CA THR A 550 -22.40 11.04 1.31
C THR A 550 -22.11 9.81 2.14
N SER A 551 -21.13 9.00 1.72
CA SER A 551 -20.70 7.80 2.44
C SER A 551 -19.18 7.65 2.41
N ARG A 552 -18.60 7.17 3.51
CA ARG A 552 -17.24 6.63 3.51
C ARG A 552 -17.11 5.28 4.19
N VAL A 553 -16.13 4.51 3.75
CA VAL A 553 -15.51 3.42 4.50
C VAL A 553 -13.99 3.52 4.36
N GLU A 554 -13.29 3.42 5.49
CA GLU A 554 -11.84 3.24 5.55
C GLU A 554 -11.63 1.90 6.26
N ASP A 555 -10.93 0.96 5.61
CA ASP A 555 -10.81 -0.42 6.08
C ASP A 555 -9.70 -0.64 7.12
N ASN A 556 -9.09 0.44 7.60
CA ASN A 556 -8.15 0.49 8.72
C ASN A 556 -8.80 1.14 9.97
N CYS A 557 -8.07 1.21 11.09
CA CYS A 557 -8.50 1.94 12.29
C CYS A 557 -7.85 3.33 12.39
N GLU A 558 -7.88 4.07 11.30
CA GLU A 558 -7.41 5.45 11.24
C GLU A 558 -8.49 6.29 10.58
N ASP A 559 -8.58 7.57 10.96
CA ASP A 559 -9.40 8.54 10.24
C ASP A 559 -8.46 9.42 9.43
N TRP A 560 -8.04 8.93 8.25
CA TRP A 560 -7.10 9.65 7.39
C TRP A 560 -7.66 10.98 6.90
N SER A 561 -8.98 11.02 6.66
CA SER A 561 -9.72 12.25 6.40
C SER A 561 -9.51 13.29 7.51
N THR A 562 -9.76 12.96 8.78
CA THR A 562 -9.58 13.89 9.92
C THR A 562 -8.10 14.16 10.20
N GLN A 563 -7.26 13.13 10.20
CA GLN A 563 -5.82 13.21 10.50
C GLN A 563 -5.07 14.08 9.49
N TYR A 564 -5.42 14.00 8.20
CA TYR A 564 -4.75 14.73 7.15
C TYR A 564 -5.44 16.08 6.82
N THR A 565 -6.75 16.25 7.05
CA THR A 565 -7.36 17.60 6.91
C THR A 565 -7.14 18.49 8.14
N GLY A 566 -6.83 17.90 9.31
CA GLY A 566 -6.79 18.62 10.59
C GLY A 566 -8.16 19.07 11.09
N LEU A 567 -9.25 18.51 10.53
CA LEU A 567 -10.63 18.92 10.77
C LEU A 567 -11.54 17.73 11.06
N GLU A 568 -12.52 17.96 11.93
CA GLU A 568 -13.65 17.05 12.18
C GLU A 568 -14.48 16.95 10.91
N SER A 569 -14.18 15.95 10.08
CA SER A 569 -14.60 15.87 8.67
C SER A 569 -15.69 14.84 8.43
N SER A 570 -15.90 13.92 9.39
CA SER A 570 -17.03 12.98 9.46
C SER A 570 -18.41 13.65 9.47
N GLN A 571 -18.50 14.91 9.91
CA GLN A 571 -19.76 15.67 9.92
C GLN A 571 -20.36 15.89 8.51
N TYR A 572 -19.54 15.71 7.46
CA TYR A 572 -19.92 15.81 6.07
C TYR A 572 -20.18 14.43 5.41
N PHE A 573 -20.35 13.37 6.22
CA PHE A 573 -20.70 12.02 5.77
C PHE A 573 -22.03 11.54 6.40
N ASP A 574 -23.06 11.37 5.57
CA ASP A 574 -24.37 10.83 5.99
C ASP A 574 -24.28 9.36 6.45
N HIS A 575 -23.23 8.63 6.03
CA HIS A 575 -22.94 7.24 6.41
C HIS A 575 -21.42 7.02 6.57
N GLU A 576 -21.01 6.30 7.61
CA GLU A 576 -19.61 5.96 7.88
C GLU A 576 -19.45 4.50 8.30
N LEU A 577 -18.29 3.89 8.02
CA LEU A 577 -17.85 2.64 8.63
C LEU A 577 -16.34 2.66 8.86
N GLN A 578 -15.94 2.58 10.13
CA GLN A 578 -14.55 2.49 10.60
C GLN A 578 -14.42 1.61 11.86
N ALA A 579 -15.43 1.62 12.74
CA ALA A 579 -15.45 0.94 14.03
C ALA A 579 -15.10 -0.58 14.01
N PRO A 580 -15.56 -1.42 13.06
CA PRO A 580 -15.19 -2.84 13.08
C PRO A 580 -13.71 -3.10 12.77
N PHE A 581 -13.05 -2.21 12.03
CA PHE A 581 -11.61 -2.32 11.71
C PHE A 581 -10.72 -1.94 12.91
N CYS A 582 -11.31 -1.30 13.94
CA CYS A 582 -10.68 -1.01 15.22
C CYS A 582 -10.72 -2.16 16.24
N LEU A 583 -11.25 -3.33 15.88
CA LEU A 583 -11.38 -4.47 16.79
C LEU A 583 -10.04 -5.18 17.06
N PRO A 584 -9.79 -5.69 18.29
CA PRO A 584 -8.54 -6.35 18.67
C PRO A 584 -7.99 -7.47 17.75
N PRO A 585 -8.81 -8.28 17.03
CA PRO A 585 -8.29 -9.30 16.11
C PRO A 585 -7.54 -8.73 14.90
N TYR A 586 -7.77 -7.47 14.55
CA TYR A 586 -7.10 -6.78 13.44
C TYR A 586 -6.29 -5.56 13.91
N TYR A 587 -6.71 -4.86 14.96
CA TYR A 587 -5.94 -3.77 15.57
C TYR A 587 -5.73 -4.02 17.07
N ALA A 588 -4.64 -4.72 17.40
CA ALA A 588 -4.31 -5.11 18.77
C ALA A 588 -4.19 -3.91 19.73
N LEU A 589 -4.57 -4.11 21.00
CA LEU A 589 -4.50 -3.07 22.05
C LEU A 589 -3.19 -3.10 22.84
N ASP A 590 -2.58 -4.28 22.94
CA ASP A 590 -1.49 -4.66 23.83
C ASP A 590 -0.21 -5.11 23.10
N LYS A 591 -0.31 -5.39 21.79
CA LYS A 591 0.81 -5.61 20.86
C LYS A 591 1.09 -4.36 20.02
N ASN A 592 2.10 -4.44 19.15
CA ASN A 592 2.23 -3.54 18.01
C ASN A 592 1.18 -3.88 16.93
N PRO A 593 0.19 -3.01 16.62
CA PRO A 593 -0.76 -3.23 15.53
C PRO A 593 -0.11 -3.03 14.14
N PHE A 594 1.08 -2.45 14.09
CA PHE A 594 1.86 -2.22 12.88
C PHE A 594 3.00 -3.25 12.78
N SER A 595 2.68 -4.50 13.10
CA SER A 595 3.54 -5.65 12.87
C SER A 595 3.53 -6.00 11.38
N ASN A 596 4.64 -6.55 10.87
CA ASN A 596 4.62 -7.15 9.54
C ASN A 596 3.84 -8.48 9.51
N PHE A 597 3.52 -9.09 10.65
CA PHE A 597 2.86 -10.40 10.73
C PHE A 597 1.46 -10.38 11.38
N GLU A 598 1.05 -9.27 11.98
CA GLU A 598 -0.30 -9.06 12.50
C GLU A 598 -0.79 -7.63 12.20
N GLY A 599 -2.07 -7.49 11.84
CA GLY A 599 -2.77 -6.21 11.76
C GLY A 599 -2.68 -5.44 10.43
N PRO A 600 -3.08 -4.15 10.38
CA PRO A 600 -3.32 -3.40 9.15
C PRO A 600 -2.17 -3.33 8.16
N TYR A 601 -0.91 -3.32 8.61
CA TYR A 601 0.25 -3.18 7.71
C TYR A 601 1.04 -4.48 7.51
N SER A 602 0.41 -5.61 7.83
CA SER A 602 1.03 -6.93 7.72
C SER A 602 1.14 -7.46 6.29
N ILE A 603 2.13 -8.34 6.06
CA ILE A 603 2.44 -9.10 4.83
C ILE A 603 1.71 -10.47 4.81
N VAL A 604 0.71 -10.65 5.66
CA VAL A 604 -0.16 -11.85 5.80
C VAL A 604 -1.58 -11.54 5.27
N ALA A 605 -2.50 -12.51 5.25
CA ALA A 605 -3.91 -12.18 5.03
C ALA A 605 -4.49 -11.38 6.21
N ARG A 606 -5.10 -10.24 5.90
CA ARG A 606 -5.70 -9.32 6.86
C ARG A 606 -7.10 -9.80 7.20
N CYS A 607 -7.19 -10.54 8.31
CA CYS A 607 -8.38 -11.30 8.66
C CYS A 607 -9.14 -10.69 9.82
N LEU A 608 -10.45 -10.53 9.63
CA LEU A 608 -11.37 -10.00 10.62
C LEU A 608 -12.61 -10.90 10.62
N HIS A 609 -12.94 -11.50 11.77
CA HIS A 609 -14.10 -12.41 11.95
C HIS A 609 -14.31 -13.46 10.82
N GLY A 610 -13.20 -14.00 10.30
CA GLY A 610 -13.19 -15.09 9.31
C GLY A 610 -13.32 -14.67 7.83
N SER A 611 -13.33 -13.37 7.53
CA SER A 611 -13.24 -12.83 6.16
C SER A 611 -12.00 -11.96 6.00
N ASN A 612 -11.61 -11.65 4.76
CA ASN A 612 -10.64 -10.58 4.52
C ASN A 612 -11.25 -9.23 4.93
N VAL A 613 -10.43 -8.26 5.30
CA VAL A 613 -10.85 -6.92 5.74
C VAL A 613 -11.58 -6.15 4.63
N HIS A 614 -11.02 -6.08 3.41
CA HIS A 614 -11.66 -5.46 2.25
C HIS A 614 -13.08 -5.99 1.94
N THR A 615 -13.38 -7.25 2.29
CA THR A 615 -14.69 -7.87 2.03
C THR A 615 -15.82 -7.12 2.76
N TYR A 616 -15.55 -6.58 3.96
CA TYR A 616 -16.52 -5.79 4.73
C TYR A 616 -16.73 -4.40 4.13
N ALA A 617 -15.68 -3.76 3.63
CA ALA A 617 -15.77 -2.46 2.97
C ALA A 617 -16.57 -2.56 1.65
N LEU A 618 -16.28 -3.56 0.82
CA LEU A 618 -17.00 -3.80 -0.43
C LEU A 618 -18.48 -4.18 -0.20
N ASP A 619 -18.81 -4.92 0.87
CA ASP A 619 -20.20 -5.18 1.23
C ASP A 619 -20.93 -3.90 1.70
N TYR A 620 -20.31 -3.11 2.58
CA TYR A 620 -20.85 -1.82 3.02
C TYR A 620 -21.14 -0.86 1.84
N MET A 621 -20.20 -0.76 0.89
CA MET A 621 -20.40 0.02 -0.33
C MET A 621 -21.59 -0.50 -1.15
N ASN A 622 -21.72 -1.82 -1.30
CA ASN A 622 -22.86 -2.43 -1.97
C ASN A 622 -24.20 -2.18 -1.25
N GLN A 623 -24.23 -2.23 0.09
CA GLN A 623 -25.44 -1.94 0.87
C GLN A 623 -25.86 -0.47 0.71
N PHE A 624 -24.90 0.46 0.77
CA PHE A 624 -25.15 1.89 0.60
C PHE A 624 -25.78 2.23 -0.76
N ARG A 625 -25.20 1.76 -1.87
CA ARG A 625 -25.78 1.97 -3.22
C ARG A 625 -27.24 1.51 -3.29
N LYS A 626 -27.54 0.35 -2.68
CA LYS A 626 -28.87 -0.29 -2.68
C LYS A 626 -29.88 0.40 -1.77
N ALA A 627 -29.45 1.19 -0.78
CA ALA A 627 -30.33 2.02 0.04
C ALA A 627 -30.79 3.30 -0.70
N TYR A 628 -30.01 3.80 -1.66
CA TYR A 628 -30.24 5.08 -2.35
C TYR A 628 -30.22 4.98 -3.89
N PRO A 629 -30.99 4.05 -4.51
CA PRO A 629 -30.98 3.85 -5.96
C PRO A 629 -31.51 5.04 -6.77
N ASP A 630 -32.33 5.91 -6.16
CA ASP A 630 -33.05 7.04 -6.75
C ASP A 630 -32.42 8.42 -6.44
N GLN A 631 -31.48 8.51 -5.49
CA GLN A 631 -30.86 9.77 -5.06
C GLN A 631 -29.43 9.91 -5.58
N PRO A 632 -28.90 11.12 -5.83
CA PRO A 632 -27.49 11.30 -6.16
C PRO A 632 -26.62 11.04 -4.92
N TRP A 633 -25.55 10.27 -5.07
CA TRP A 633 -24.64 9.95 -3.97
C TRP A 633 -23.15 10.05 -4.32
N PHE A 634 -22.35 10.42 -3.32
CA PHE A 634 -20.90 10.40 -3.32
C PHE A 634 -20.44 9.33 -2.33
N GLN A 635 -19.60 8.40 -2.76
CA GLN A 635 -19.04 7.38 -1.89
C GLN A 635 -17.54 7.25 -2.05
N MET A 636 -16.81 7.27 -0.93
CA MET A 636 -15.39 6.95 -0.87
C MET A 636 -15.19 5.60 -0.16
N GLY A 637 -14.44 4.71 -0.78
CA GLY A 637 -13.97 3.47 -0.17
C GLY A 637 -12.45 3.41 -0.23
N SER A 638 -11.80 3.49 0.93
CA SER A 638 -10.35 3.32 1.07
C SER A 638 -10.04 1.87 1.44
N LEU A 639 -9.10 1.28 0.70
CA LEU A 639 -8.71 -0.12 0.76
C LEU A 639 -7.19 -0.21 0.87
N ILE A 640 -6.67 -0.69 2.00
CA ILE A 640 -5.23 -0.57 2.31
C ILE A 640 -4.38 -1.78 1.93
N GLU A 641 -4.91 -2.82 1.24
CA GLU A 641 -4.18 -4.06 0.87
C GLU A 641 -2.82 -3.84 0.14
N GLY A 642 -2.61 -2.68 -0.48
CA GLY A 642 -1.32 -2.32 -1.08
C GLY A 642 -0.25 -1.85 -0.09
N HIS A 643 -0.63 -1.38 1.11
CA HIS A 643 0.26 -0.81 2.13
C HIS A 643 1.05 -1.91 2.89
N GLU A 644 1.89 -2.68 2.19
CA GLU A 644 2.82 -3.67 2.79
C GLU A 644 4.01 -4.00 1.88
N GLY A 645 5.16 -4.34 2.49
CA GLY A 645 6.48 -4.37 1.82
C GLY A 645 6.74 -5.46 0.77
N THR A 646 5.77 -6.30 0.43
CA THR A 646 5.87 -7.33 -0.63
C THR A 646 5.01 -7.01 -1.85
N GLY A 647 3.89 -6.31 -1.66
CA GLY A 647 2.87 -6.11 -2.69
C GLY A 647 2.15 -7.41 -3.10
N GLU A 648 2.16 -8.43 -2.24
CA GLU A 648 1.47 -9.73 -2.45
C GLU A 648 0.11 -9.77 -1.74
N VAL A 649 -0.12 -9.02 -0.67
CA VAL A 649 -1.41 -9.02 0.06
C VAL A 649 -2.53 -8.48 -0.84
N LEU A 650 -2.21 -7.56 -1.76
CA LEU A 650 -3.10 -7.09 -2.82
C LEU A 650 -3.76 -8.21 -3.66
N LEU A 651 -3.16 -9.41 -3.74
CA LEU A 651 -3.78 -10.57 -4.40
C LEU A 651 -5.01 -11.14 -3.67
N THR A 652 -5.21 -10.85 -2.38
CA THR A 652 -6.40 -11.33 -1.64
C THR A 652 -7.68 -10.64 -2.10
N MET A 653 -7.57 -9.42 -2.63
CA MET A 653 -8.70 -8.59 -3.06
C MET A 653 -9.17 -8.86 -4.50
N ASP A 654 -8.32 -9.43 -5.37
CA ASP A 654 -8.61 -9.54 -6.82
C ASP A 654 -9.90 -10.31 -7.15
N ASP A 655 -10.23 -11.35 -6.37
CA ASP A 655 -11.50 -12.08 -6.53
C ASP A 655 -12.71 -11.28 -6.03
N ASP A 656 -12.58 -10.39 -5.05
CA ASP A 656 -13.72 -9.69 -4.44
C ASP A 656 -13.99 -8.35 -5.12
N LEU A 657 -12.95 -7.59 -5.48
CA LEU A 657 -13.08 -6.35 -6.24
C LEU A 657 -13.57 -6.61 -7.68
N SER A 658 -13.14 -7.71 -8.31
CA SER A 658 -13.68 -8.12 -9.61
C SER A 658 -15.14 -8.60 -9.55
N LYS A 659 -15.60 -9.18 -8.43
CA LYS A 659 -17.04 -9.43 -8.18
C LYS A 659 -17.81 -8.13 -7.91
N PHE A 660 -17.23 -7.19 -7.18
CA PHE A 660 -17.84 -5.90 -6.84
C PHE A 660 -18.16 -5.09 -8.10
N LEU A 661 -17.17 -4.92 -9.00
CA LEU A 661 -17.36 -4.19 -10.26
C LEU A 661 -18.39 -4.87 -11.18
N LYS A 662 -18.36 -6.21 -11.30
CA LYS A 662 -19.42 -6.97 -12.00
C LYS A 662 -20.78 -6.81 -11.35
N GLY A 663 -20.86 -6.76 -10.03
CA GLY A 663 -22.11 -6.51 -9.32
C GLY A 663 -22.72 -5.14 -9.66
N MET A 664 -21.89 -4.12 -9.91
CA MET A 664 -22.34 -2.79 -10.36
C MET A 664 -22.75 -2.76 -11.84
N GLU A 665 -22.21 -3.64 -12.68
CA GLU A 665 -22.65 -3.89 -14.05
C GLU A 665 -24.01 -4.64 -14.06
N GLU A 666 -24.08 -5.78 -13.36
CA GLU A 666 -25.25 -6.65 -13.24
C GLU A 666 -26.44 -5.98 -12.52
N ASP A 667 -26.21 -5.08 -11.56
CA ASP A 667 -27.26 -4.30 -10.88
C ASP A 667 -27.59 -2.94 -11.53
N GLY A 668 -26.94 -2.61 -12.66
CA GLY A 668 -27.19 -1.40 -13.45
C GLY A 668 -26.66 -0.11 -12.84
N SER A 669 -25.91 -0.15 -11.74
CA SER A 669 -25.35 1.08 -11.13
C SER A 669 -24.30 1.78 -11.98
N LEU A 670 -23.61 1.06 -12.88
CA LEU A 670 -22.69 1.67 -13.85
C LEU A 670 -23.41 2.50 -14.94
N GLU A 671 -24.75 2.51 -15.00
CA GLU A 671 -25.49 3.40 -15.92
C GLU A 671 -25.42 4.88 -15.51
N ASN A 672 -25.24 5.19 -14.22
CA ASN A 672 -25.24 6.57 -13.69
C ASN A 672 -24.10 6.84 -12.68
N THR A 673 -23.06 6.01 -12.61
CA THR A 673 -21.97 6.17 -11.62
C THR A 673 -20.64 6.43 -12.30
N ILE A 674 -20.04 7.60 -12.04
CA ILE A 674 -18.64 7.88 -12.38
C ILE A 674 -17.78 7.20 -11.31
N VAL A 675 -16.94 6.24 -11.71
CA VAL A 675 -16.06 5.51 -10.78
C VAL A 675 -14.61 5.90 -11.01
N PHE A 676 -14.00 6.54 -10.03
CA PHE A 676 -12.56 6.76 -9.95
C PHE A 676 -11.93 5.54 -9.26
N MET A 677 -11.09 4.79 -9.98
CA MET A 677 -10.25 3.75 -9.39
C MET A 677 -8.83 4.27 -9.32
N MET A 678 -8.33 4.56 -8.12
CA MET A 678 -7.10 5.32 -7.95
C MET A 678 -6.26 4.88 -6.77
N ALA A 679 -4.96 5.12 -6.87
CA ALA A 679 -4.04 5.19 -5.74
C ALA A 679 -3.60 6.65 -5.54
N ASP A 680 -2.77 6.87 -4.53
CA ASP A 680 -2.18 8.14 -4.15
C ASP A 680 -0.66 8.16 -4.45
N HIS A 681 0.00 7.03 -4.20
CA HIS A 681 1.35 6.69 -4.64
C HIS A 681 1.45 5.19 -4.94
N GLY A 682 2.54 4.75 -5.58
CA GLY A 682 2.89 3.34 -5.66
C GLY A 682 3.65 2.85 -4.41
N LEU A 683 4.10 1.59 -4.41
CA LEU A 683 4.71 1.01 -3.21
C LEU A 683 6.07 1.65 -2.85
N HIS A 684 6.12 2.39 -1.74
CA HIS A 684 7.37 2.95 -1.16
C HIS A 684 8.01 2.04 -0.08
N MET A 685 7.39 0.89 0.19
CA MET A 685 7.78 -0.06 1.23
C MET A 685 8.59 -1.22 0.65
N GLY A 686 9.47 -1.81 1.47
CA GLY A 686 10.13 -3.08 1.13
C GLY A 686 11.23 -3.00 0.06
N ILE A 687 11.67 -4.18 -0.39
CA ILE A 687 12.95 -4.32 -1.10
C ILE A 687 12.95 -3.74 -2.52
N ASN A 688 11.81 -3.67 -3.21
CA ASN A 688 11.79 -3.14 -4.58
C ASN A 688 12.10 -1.65 -4.60
N PHE A 689 11.41 -0.87 -3.77
CA PHE A 689 11.60 0.57 -3.67
C PHE A 689 13.00 0.96 -3.17
N MET A 690 13.47 0.28 -2.11
CA MET A 690 14.77 0.57 -1.51
C MET A 690 15.91 0.35 -2.51
N PHE A 691 15.92 -0.78 -3.22
CA PHE A 691 17.10 -1.27 -3.94
C PHE A 691 17.02 -1.23 -5.47
N THR A 692 15.87 -0.90 -6.10
CA THR A 692 15.76 -0.86 -7.57
C THR A 692 15.28 0.50 -8.12
N PRO A 693 15.73 0.92 -9.32
CA PRO A 693 15.17 2.07 -10.01
C PRO A 693 13.69 1.87 -10.41
N ASN A 694 13.31 0.63 -10.77
CA ASN A 694 11.92 0.28 -11.11
C ASN A 694 10.98 0.54 -9.93
N GLY A 695 11.33 0.15 -8.70
CA GLY A 695 10.50 0.39 -7.53
C GLY A 695 10.27 1.88 -7.25
N ARG A 696 11.27 2.73 -7.54
CA ARG A 696 11.14 4.19 -7.41
C ARG A 696 10.32 4.82 -8.54
N ILE A 697 10.34 4.24 -9.74
CA ILE A 697 9.47 4.62 -10.86
C ILE A 697 8.03 4.18 -10.58
N GLU A 698 7.81 2.97 -10.07
CA GLU A 698 6.50 2.45 -9.66
C GLU A 698 5.89 3.26 -8.50
N HIS A 699 6.70 3.65 -7.49
CA HIS A 699 6.27 4.59 -6.43
C HIS A 699 5.71 5.90 -6.99
N MET A 700 6.37 6.45 -8.01
CA MET A 700 6.01 7.75 -8.61
C MET A 700 4.90 7.63 -9.67
N ASN A 701 4.52 6.40 -10.07
CA ASN A 701 3.46 6.08 -11.03
C ASN A 701 2.30 5.29 -10.35
N PRO A 702 1.49 5.92 -9.49
CA PRO A 702 0.27 5.32 -8.95
C PRO A 702 -0.73 4.93 -10.05
N TYR A 703 -1.62 3.98 -9.74
CA TYR A 703 -2.74 3.66 -10.63
C TYR A 703 -3.80 4.78 -10.62
N LEU A 704 -4.33 5.15 -11.80
CA LEU A 704 -5.56 5.95 -11.93
C LEU A 704 -6.30 5.57 -13.20
N SER A 705 -7.58 5.26 -13.05
CA SER A 705 -8.54 5.22 -14.14
C SER A 705 -9.89 5.80 -13.72
N VAL A 706 -10.63 6.28 -14.71
CA VAL A 706 -12.01 6.79 -14.57
C VAL A 706 -12.91 5.97 -15.48
N ILE A 707 -13.97 5.41 -14.90
CA ILE A 707 -15.06 4.76 -15.63
C ILE A 707 -16.19 5.80 -15.78
N LEU A 708 -16.49 6.19 -17.01
CA LEU A 708 -17.52 7.18 -17.35
C LEU A 708 -18.81 6.45 -17.77
N PRO A 709 -19.96 6.69 -17.10
CA PRO A 709 -21.17 5.91 -17.30
C PRO A 709 -21.97 6.38 -18.54
N PRO A 710 -22.73 5.48 -19.22
CA PRO A 710 -23.49 5.78 -20.44
C PRO A 710 -24.29 7.08 -20.40
N LEU A 711 -25.07 7.32 -19.34
CA LEU A 711 -25.93 8.50 -19.22
C LEU A 711 -25.14 9.83 -19.10
N VAL A 712 -23.89 9.77 -18.65
CA VAL A 712 -22.99 10.95 -18.63
C VAL A 712 -22.32 11.12 -19.99
N THR A 713 -21.90 10.02 -20.63
CA THR A 713 -21.29 10.04 -21.97
C THR A 713 -22.27 10.53 -23.05
N GLU A 714 -23.54 10.11 -23.01
CA GLU A 714 -24.58 10.54 -23.94
C GLU A 714 -24.91 12.03 -23.79
N ARG A 715 -25.01 12.52 -22.54
CA ARG A 715 -25.44 13.89 -22.24
C ARG A 715 -24.30 14.92 -22.32
N TYR A 716 -23.10 14.55 -21.89
CA TYR A 716 -21.94 15.44 -21.78
C TYR A 716 -20.73 14.87 -22.54
N PRO A 717 -20.79 14.75 -23.88
CA PRO A 717 -19.71 14.15 -24.67
C PRO A 717 -18.37 14.90 -24.53
N SER A 718 -18.36 16.18 -24.17
CA SER A 718 -17.16 16.95 -23.83
C SER A 718 -16.38 16.37 -22.64
N LEU A 719 -17.04 15.73 -21.67
CA LEU A 719 -16.38 15.01 -20.59
C LEU A 719 -15.62 13.79 -21.11
N ALA A 720 -16.26 12.99 -21.97
CA ALA A 720 -15.63 11.81 -22.60
C ALA A 720 -14.43 12.20 -23.46
N ARG A 721 -14.53 13.29 -24.25
CA ARG A 721 -13.41 13.84 -25.03
C ARG A 721 -12.25 14.30 -24.14
N GLY A 722 -12.56 15.04 -23.05
CA GLY A 722 -11.57 15.52 -22.09
C GLY A 722 -10.80 14.39 -21.40
N LEU A 723 -11.51 13.37 -20.87
CA LEU A 723 -10.85 12.20 -20.31
C LEU A 723 -10.00 11.47 -21.36
N ALA A 724 -10.52 11.28 -22.58
CA ALA A 724 -9.81 10.58 -23.66
C ALA A 724 -8.52 11.28 -24.08
N HIS A 725 -8.52 12.61 -24.17
CA HIS A 725 -7.33 13.45 -24.39
C HIS A 725 -6.31 13.28 -23.26
N ASN A 726 -6.78 13.37 -22.02
CA ASN A 726 -5.91 13.44 -20.84
C ASN A 726 -5.31 12.12 -20.35
N GLN A 727 -5.69 10.97 -20.93
CA GLN A 727 -5.04 9.67 -20.67
C GLN A 727 -3.51 9.71 -20.81
N GLN A 728 -3.00 10.56 -21.70
CA GLN A 728 -1.57 10.73 -21.95
C GLN A 728 -0.97 12.00 -21.35
N SER A 729 -1.77 12.85 -20.70
CA SER A 729 -1.33 14.11 -20.07
C SER A 729 -0.67 13.88 -18.71
N LEU A 730 0.26 14.75 -18.30
CA LEU A 730 0.87 14.73 -16.97
C LEU A 730 -0.12 15.27 -15.93
N VAL A 731 -0.77 14.36 -15.19
CA VAL A 731 -1.82 14.68 -14.20
C VAL A 731 -1.43 14.27 -12.80
N THR A 732 -2.06 14.89 -11.81
CA THR A 732 -1.75 14.77 -10.39
C THR A 732 -3.05 14.82 -9.56
N GLY A 733 -2.93 14.70 -8.23
CA GLY A 733 -4.06 14.89 -7.33
C GLY A 733 -4.77 16.26 -7.46
N TYR A 734 -4.09 17.31 -7.95
CA TYR A 734 -4.70 18.64 -8.12
C TYR A 734 -5.82 18.60 -9.16
N GLU A 735 -5.58 17.89 -10.27
CA GLU A 735 -6.58 17.70 -11.32
C GLU A 735 -7.74 16.83 -10.83
N ILE A 736 -7.47 15.82 -9.99
CA ILE A 736 -8.51 14.98 -9.36
C ILE A 736 -9.38 15.83 -8.42
N HIS A 737 -8.78 16.67 -7.57
CA HIS A 737 -9.51 17.58 -6.68
C HIS A 737 -10.43 18.52 -7.47
N ALA A 738 -9.89 19.17 -8.51
CA ALA A 738 -10.66 20.06 -9.38
C ALA A 738 -11.83 19.32 -10.05
N THR A 739 -11.59 18.08 -10.51
CA THR A 739 -12.62 17.21 -11.12
C THR A 739 -13.74 16.88 -10.14
N LEU A 740 -13.39 16.43 -8.93
CA LEU A 740 -14.37 16.11 -7.89
C LEU A 740 -15.18 17.35 -7.47
N LYS A 741 -14.53 18.50 -7.34
CA LYS A 741 -15.18 19.78 -7.02
C LYS A 741 -16.12 20.27 -8.12
N MET A 742 -15.73 20.09 -9.40
CA MET A 742 -16.57 20.38 -10.56
C MET A 742 -17.84 19.51 -10.55
N LEU A 743 -17.69 18.19 -10.36
CA LEU A 743 -18.81 17.24 -10.27
C LEU A 743 -19.75 17.57 -9.11
N ALA A 744 -19.20 17.85 -7.92
CA ALA A 744 -19.97 18.27 -6.75
C ALA A 744 -20.82 19.51 -7.05
N SER A 745 -20.23 20.54 -7.68
CA SER A 745 -20.90 21.81 -7.97
C SER A 745 -22.16 21.67 -8.85
N GLY A 746 -22.28 20.58 -9.62
CA GLY A 746 -23.37 20.37 -10.57
C GLY A 746 -23.36 21.29 -11.79
N ARG A 747 -22.40 22.21 -11.91
CA ARG A 747 -22.30 23.24 -12.98
C ARG A 747 -21.78 22.67 -14.32
N MET A 748 -22.24 21.49 -14.69
CA MET A 748 -22.06 20.96 -16.04
C MET A 748 -23.15 21.60 -16.93
N PRO A 749 -22.84 22.03 -18.16
CA PRO A 749 -23.79 22.73 -19.03
C PRO A 749 -25.02 21.84 -19.30
N GLU A 750 -26.23 22.40 -19.23
CA GLU A 750 -27.45 21.59 -19.06
C GLU A 750 -27.70 20.64 -20.25
N TYR A 751 -27.31 21.08 -21.45
CA TYR A 751 -27.06 20.25 -22.63
C TYR A 751 -25.69 20.58 -23.22
N GLY A 752 -25.16 19.69 -24.06
CA GLY A 752 -23.77 19.74 -24.51
C GLY A 752 -23.40 20.98 -25.33
N ASP A 753 -22.28 21.59 -24.96
CA ASP A 753 -21.49 22.55 -25.74
C ASP A 753 -22.33 23.66 -26.45
N GLU A 754 -23.16 24.40 -25.69
CA GLU A 754 -23.98 25.52 -26.22
C GLU A 754 -23.15 26.65 -26.88
N ASP A 755 -21.89 26.79 -26.48
CA ASP A 755 -20.86 27.46 -27.26
C ASP A 755 -20.02 26.43 -28.05
N GLU A 756 -20.09 26.44 -29.39
CA GLU A 756 -19.14 25.72 -30.27
C GLU A 756 -17.70 26.30 -30.22
N ILE A 757 -17.38 27.08 -29.18
CA ILE A 757 -16.18 27.90 -28.99
C ILE A 757 -15.74 27.76 -27.53
N ASP A 758 -14.44 27.53 -27.31
CA ASP A 758 -13.77 27.49 -25.99
C ASP A 758 -14.17 26.33 -25.03
N GLY A 759 -15.34 25.71 -25.18
CA GLY A 759 -15.75 24.55 -24.38
C GLY A 759 -15.92 24.82 -22.87
N GLY A 760 -15.98 26.10 -22.49
CA GLY A 760 -16.35 26.64 -21.19
C GLY A 760 -15.29 26.52 -20.09
N SER A 761 -15.03 27.64 -19.39
CA SER A 761 -14.08 27.74 -18.28
C SER A 761 -14.42 26.90 -17.04
N TRP A 762 -15.57 26.21 -17.02
CA TRP A 762 -16.07 25.41 -15.89
C TRP A 762 -15.28 24.12 -15.66
N ARG A 763 -14.65 23.57 -16.72
CA ARG A 763 -13.85 22.32 -16.67
C ARG A 763 -12.34 22.53 -16.65
N LYS A 764 -11.87 23.80 -16.65
CA LYS A 764 -10.45 24.13 -16.75
C LYS A 764 -9.65 23.60 -15.55
N GLY A 765 -8.54 22.91 -15.81
CA GLY A 765 -7.71 22.27 -14.78
C GLY A 765 -8.30 20.99 -14.19
N THR A 766 -9.35 20.41 -14.77
CA THR A 766 -9.89 19.09 -14.40
C THR A 766 -9.36 18.01 -15.34
N LEU A 767 -9.62 16.72 -15.04
CA LEU A 767 -9.35 15.62 -15.97
C LEU A 767 -10.21 15.70 -17.26
N PHE A 768 -11.26 16.53 -17.27
CA PHE A 768 -12.14 16.78 -18.42
C PHE A 768 -11.68 17.95 -19.32
N ASP A 769 -10.53 18.56 -19.03
CA ASP A 769 -10.01 19.72 -19.75
C ASP A 769 -9.42 19.33 -21.11
N GLU A 770 -10.07 19.71 -22.22
CA GLU A 770 -9.55 19.49 -23.59
C GLU A 770 -8.40 20.46 -23.95
N GLU A 771 -8.16 21.54 -23.19
CA GLU A 771 -7.04 22.46 -23.41
C GLU A 771 -5.74 22.03 -22.71
N PHE A 772 -5.79 20.97 -21.90
CA PHE A 772 -4.67 20.55 -21.09
C PHE A 772 -3.44 20.21 -21.94
N ASN A 773 -2.27 20.71 -21.54
CA ASN A 773 -1.05 20.67 -22.33
C ASN A 773 -0.33 19.30 -22.23
N PRO A 774 -0.16 18.52 -23.32
CA PRO A 774 0.68 17.32 -23.35
C PRO A 774 2.14 17.59 -22.95
N SER A 775 2.63 18.80 -23.21
CA SER A 775 3.99 19.28 -22.89
C SER A 775 4.09 19.96 -21.51
N ARG A 776 3.16 19.68 -20.59
CA ARG A 776 3.21 20.18 -19.21
C ARG A 776 4.43 19.61 -18.47
N THR A 777 5.25 20.48 -17.92
CA THR A 777 6.42 20.14 -17.11
C THR A 777 6.06 19.71 -15.68
N CYS A 778 7.00 19.08 -14.96
CA CYS A 778 6.84 18.79 -13.53
C CYS A 778 6.53 20.04 -12.69
N GLU A 779 7.10 21.21 -13.04
CA GLU A 779 6.88 22.46 -12.30
C GLU A 779 5.45 22.98 -12.49
N GLU A 780 4.94 22.99 -13.73
CA GLU A 780 3.53 23.30 -14.04
C GLU A 780 2.54 22.27 -13.48
N ALA A 781 3.02 21.04 -13.21
CA ALA A 781 2.30 19.99 -12.50
C ALA A 781 2.47 20.03 -10.98
N LYS A 782 3.25 20.98 -10.44
CA LYS A 782 3.56 21.12 -9.01
C LYS A 782 4.14 19.82 -8.38
N ILE A 783 4.87 19.04 -9.18
CA ILE A 783 5.57 17.83 -8.75
C ILE A 783 6.97 18.24 -8.24
N PRO A 784 7.31 18.02 -6.96
CA PRO A 784 8.64 18.33 -6.44
C PRO A 784 9.76 17.57 -7.19
N ALA A 785 10.93 18.20 -7.30
CA ALA A 785 12.02 17.74 -8.16
C ALA A 785 12.54 16.34 -7.83
N GLU A 786 12.46 15.93 -6.56
CA GLU A 786 12.81 14.60 -6.07
C GLU A 786 11.86 13.49 -6.56
N TYR A 787 10.58 13.81 -6.74
CA TYR A 787 9.53 12.91 -7.26
C TYR A 787 9.39 12.99 -8.78
N CYS A 788 9.87 14.07 -9.42
CA CYS A 788 9.83 14.23 -10.87
C CYS A 788 10.60 13.12 -11.59
N ARG A 789 9.88 12.31 -12.38
CA ARG A 789 10.44 11.35 -13.36
C ARG A 789 9.96 11.62 -14.79
N CYS A 790 9.33 12.77 -14.98
CA CYS A 790 8.83 13.23 -16.26
C CYS A 790 9.80 14.26 -16.83
N ALA A 791 10.22 14.10 -18.08
CA ALA A 791 10.82 15.19 -18.84
C ALA A 791 10.09 15.35 -20.17
N VAL A 792 9.84 16.59 -20.54
CA VAL A 792 9.38 17.02 -21.86
C VAL A 792 10.62 17.44 -22.64
#